data_AF-A0AAW1H9D4-F1
#
_entry.id   AF-A0AAW1H9D4-F1
#
_cell.length_a   1.000
_cell.length_b   1.000
_cell.length_c   1.000
_cell.angle_alpha   90.00
_cell.angle_beta   90.00
_cell.angle_gamma   90.00
#
_symmetry.space_group_name_H-M   'P 1'
#
loop_
_entity.id
_entity.type
_entity.pdbx_description
1 polymer ?
#
loop_
_entity_poly.entity_id
_entity_poly.type
_entity_poly.pdbx_seq_one_letter_code
_entity_poly.pdbx_strand_id
1 'polypeptide(L)'
;MAVENMKSWRCSNEVEEDLKHAKGLNRALRSQLRRTQDSNSELILVVRDLEEKLEKKGKELTSISKKMQDDKKAKEIHDKEYEDEMDSDEEVSELTPSHDFNDTIALQEQLKNLENDLESHIKEKRQLEEQIEQYARDYDIAKKENNDLSSKFNQKQLELIKRERESTQNQRKMDELESQITRLENVIRKQGEEFSENSTTITDLQTQISSLKYELERQAAEFEDEFELMNSDRAELEKRAVRAEENLRKTKLDNTSSAQKLKDEFRELSDELASKFSENEELTMKAEAEARDLRDHITVLEEHLHNATQEIELIQNQCATEVEKISSQLTEKEKELEQLLHSHRGESAKLSSSHKKLEDRCEALSKENQALRMEVERLTEENYYFIKQLEETKTLVVETKAALEEIKNDRDELETKYSAAQTEIEKCQEQLKGLKTITERVDELAGVQSQLEDVQAQYSESKTRLSDMKSDNENLRKQATRQKEYLQKKDLEIALLEKFKDASSKEISSLKEKVKQLKSVRPAGISSENGNKAEEKKHSTGKKLQQSAFLGKTLQNGNVKTSAESRKEACTEKKVADSKTSELVSEVELLKEKNRSTEDELRELQEKYSEVSLKFAEVEGERQQLVMTIRNLRNGQKK
;
A
#
# COMPACT_ATOMS: atom_id res chain seq x y z
N MET A 1 45.53 43.90 -46.52
CA MET A 1 44.35 44.78 -46.73
C MET A 1 44.70 46.20 -47.18
N ALA A 2 45.04 47.17 -46.29
CA ALA A 2 45.09 48.59 -46.68
C ALA A 2 46.07 48.93 -47.83
N VAL A 3 47.24 48.28 -47.85
CA VAL A 3 48.26 48.48 -48.89
C VAL A 3 47.85 47.83 -50.23
N GLU A 4 47.19 46.65 -50.21
CA GLU A 4 46.64 46.06 -51.44
C GLU A 4 45.52 46.92 -52.03
N ASN A 5 44.61 47.49 -51.22
CA ASN A 5 43.58 48.39 -51.72
C ASN A 5 44.19 49.62 -52.41
N MET A 6 45.26 50.21 -51.85
CA MET A 6 45.97 51.31 -52.53
C MET A 6 46.64 50.89 -53.86
N LYS A 7 47.15 49.66 -53.96
CA LYS A 7 47.72 49.13 -55.21
C LYS A 7 46.63 48.85 -56.25
N SER A 8 45.55 48.20 -55.84
CA SER A 8 44.40 47.90 -56.70
C SER A 8 43.74 49.17 -57.22
N TRP A 9 43.60 50.21 -56.38
CA TRP A 9 43.03 51.49 -56.79
C TRP A 9 43.93 52.23 -57.79
N ARG A 10 45.25 52.26 -57.58
CA ARG A 10 46.20 52.83 -58.57
C ARG A 10 46.13 52.11 -59.91
N CYS A 11 46.19 50.77 -59.91
CA CYS A 11 46.13 49.97 -61.12
C CYS A 11 44.80 50.18 -61.88
N SER A 12 43.68 50.27 -61.16
CA SER A 12 42.38 50.60 -61.76
C SER A 12 42.33 52.00 -62.37
N ASN A 13 42.99 52.98 -61.74
CA ASN A 13 43.01 54.37 -62.20
C ASN A 13 43.95 54.56 -63.41
N GLU A 14 45.08 53.84 -63.45
CA GLU A 14 46.00 53.76 -64.59
C GLU A 14 45.28 53.13 -65.81
N VAL A 15 44.57 52.01 -65.62
CA VAL A 15 43.74 51.37 -66.66
C VAL A 15 42.61 52.29 -67.16
N GLU A 16 42.03 53.13 -66.30
CA GLU A 16 41.01 54.10 -66.74
C GLU A 16 41.61 55.25 -67.58
N GLU A 17 42.82 55.74 -67.24
CA GLU A 17 43.52 56.73 -68.04
C GLU A 17 44.00 56.17 -69.39
N ASP A 18 44.52 54.94 -69.43
CA ASP A 18 44.87 54.25 -70.68
C ASP A 18 43.63 54.02 -71.56
N LEU A 19 42.52 53.57 -70.98
CA LEU A 19 41.25 53.41 -71.70
C LEU A 19 40.73 54.74 -72.25
N LYS A 20 40.93 55.85 -71.53
CA LYS A 20 40.59 57.22 -71.96
C LYS A 20 41.51 57.70 -73.09
N HIS A 21 42.81 57.39 -73.03
CA HIS A 21 43.77 57.68 -74.09
C HIS A 21 43.45 56.87 -75.37
N ALA A 22 43.21 55.56 -75.24
CA ALA A 22 42.83 54.68 -76.34
C ALA A 22 41.50 55.11 -77.00
N LYS A 23 40.50 55.53 -76.23
CA LYS A 23 39.25 56.13 -76.74
C LYS A 23 39.52 57.44 -77.51
N GLY A 24 40.49 58.24 -77.09
CA GLY A 24 40.96 59.43 -77.81
C GLY A 24 41.62 59.08 -79.16
N LEU A 25 42.58 58.16 -79.15
CA LEU A 25 43.28 57.69 -80.35
C LEU A 25 42.32 57.07 -81.37
N ASN A 26 41.40 56.21 -80.92
CA ASN A 26 40.40 55.57 -81.78
C ASN A 26 39.45 56.61 -82.40
N ARG A 27 39.11 57.69 -81.68
CA ARG A 27 38.33 58.81 -82.24
C ARG A 27 39.12 59.56 -83.32
N ALA A 28 40.40 59.83 -83.10
CA ALA A 28 41.27 60.47 -84.10
C ALA A 28 41.41 59.61 -85.38
N LEU A 29 41.65 58.31 -85.23
CA LEU A 29 41.71 57.35 -86.33
C LEU A 29 40.41 57.29 -87.14
N ARG A 30 39.23 57.28 -86.48
CA ARG A 30 37.93 57.35 -87.17
C ARG A 30 37.74 58.67 -87.93
N SER A 31 38.19 59.79 -87.39
CA SER A 31 38.15 61.09 -88.08
C SER A 31 39.11 61.14 -89.28
N GLN A 32 40.29 60.51 -89.18
CA GLN A 32 41.24 60.40 -90.30
C GLN A 32 40.69 59.49 -91.40
N LEU A 33 40.16 58.30 -91.04
CA LEU A 33 39.56 57.36 -91.98
C LEU A 33 38.42 58.00 -92.76
N ARG A 34 37.53 58.75 -92.07
CA ARG A 34 36.46 59.50 -92.73
C ARG A 34 37.00 60.51 -93.75
N ARG A 35 37.97 61.35 -93.37
CA ARG A 35 38.61 62.29 -94.32
C ARG A 35 39.22 61.59 -95.53
N THR A 36 39.83 60.41 -95.37
CA THR A 36 40.34 59.64 -96.51
C THR A 36 39.22 59.03 -97.37
N GLN A 37 38.09 58.63 -96.78
CA GLN A 37 36.91 58.17 -97.54
C GLN A 37 36.25 59.33 -98.31
N ASP A 38 36.13 60.50 -97.69
CA ASP A 38 35.60 61.72 -98.31
C ASP A 38 36.50 62.16 -99.49
N SER A 39 37.81 62.25 -99.27
CA SER A 39 38.79 62.62 -100.32
C SER A 39 38.90 61.57 -101.44
N ASN A 40 38.80 60.27 -101.13
CA ASN A 40 38.72 59.23 -102.15
C ASN A 40 37.42 59.33 -102.97
N SER A 41 36.32 59.80 -102.36
CA SER A 41 35.04 60.02 -103.06
C SER A 41 35.13 61.22 -104.02
N GLU A 42 35.78 62.30 -103.59
CA GLU A 42 36.13 63.44 -104.47
C GLU A 42 37.02 62.99 -105.63
N LEU A 43 38.05 62.18 -105.36
CA LEU A 43 38.93 61.63 -106.39
C LEU A 43 38.18 60.76 -107.40
N ILE A 44 37.25 59.90 -106.96
CA ILE A 44 36.40 59.09 -107.85
C ILE A 44 35.51 59.97 -108.74
N LEU A 45 34.99 61.09 -108.22
CA LEU A 45 34.25 62.05 -109.03
C LEU A 45 35.15 62.70 -110.08
N VAL A 46 36.34 63.18 -109.70
CA VAL A 46 37.32 63.78 -110.64
C VAL A 46 37.79 62.78 -111.70
N VAL A 47 38.00 61.51 -111.34
CA VAL A 47 38.37 60.45 -112.30
C VAL A 47 37.23 60.23 -113.31
N ARG A 48 35.98 60.12 -112.89
CA ARG A 48 34.82 60.03 -113.81
C ARG A 48 34.70 61.25 -114.71
N ASP A 49 34.95 62.44 -114.15
CA ASP A 49 34.95 63.70 -114.90
C ASP A 49 36.06 63.75 -115.95
N LEU A 50 37.19 63.05 -115.73
CA LEU A 50 38.28 62.89 -116.70
C LEU A 50 37.98 61.77 -117.72
N GLU A 51 37.40 60.65 -117.29
CA GLU A 51 36.94 59.56 -118.16
C GLU A 51 35.91 60.07 -119.18
N GLU A 52 34.92 60.87 -118.75
CA GLU A 52 33.91 61.44 -119.64
C GLU A 52 34.51 62.45 -120.63
N LYS A 53 35.50 63.26 -120.21
CA LYS A 53 36.28 64.14 -121.11
C LYS A 53 37.13 63.34 -122.10
N LEU A 54 37.72 62.23 -121.66
CA LEU A 54 38.57 61.36 -122.48
C LEU A 54 37.72 60.57 -123.48
N GLU A 55 36.53 60.12 -123.12
CA GLU A 55 35.57 59.48 -124.04
C GLU A 55 35.02 60.49 -125.07
N LYS A 56 34.71 61.74 -124.65
CA LYS A 56 34.41 62.85 -125.57
C LYS A 56 35.57 63.10 -126.55
N LYS A 57 36.81 63.14 -126.08
CA LYS A 57 38.01 63.26 -126.93
C LYS A 57 38.24 62.03 -127.83
N GLY A 58 37.86 60.83 -127.40
CA GLY A 58 37.83 59.61 -128.24
C GLY A 58 36.78 59.69 -129.36
N LYS A 59 35.61 60.28 -129.08
CA LYS A 59 34.55 60.55 -130.06
C LYS A 59 34.96 61.65 -131.05
N GLU A 60 35.72 62.66 -130.61
CA GLU A 60 36.37 63.64 -131.50
C GLU A 60 37.47 63.00 -132.36
N LEU A 61 38.39 62.23 -131.76
CA LEU A 61 39.49 61.54 -132.46
C LEU A 61 38.99 60.55 -133.52
N THR A 62 37.94 59.78 -133.22
CA THR A 62 37.32 58.88 -134.22
C THR A 62 36.63 59.66 -135.33
N SER A 63 36.02 60.82 -135.03
CA SER A 63 35.46 61.73 -136.04
C SER A 63 36.53 62.37 -136.93
N ILE A 64 37.69 62.74 -136.36
CA ILE A 64 38.84 63.27 -137.09
C ILE A 64 39.50 62.16 -137.93
N SER A 65 39.71 60.97 -137.36
CA SER A 65 40.27 59.82 -138.07
C SER A 65 39.37 59.37 -139.22
N LYS A 66 38.05 59.50 -139.09
CA LYS A 66 37.11 59.24 -140.18
C LYS A 66 37.25 60.26 -141.30
N LYS A 67 37.32 61.57 -140.99
CA LYS A 67 37.63 62.62 -141.98
C LYS A 67 38.96 62.37 -142.69
N MET A 68 40.03 62.06 -141.95
CA MET A 68 41.33 61.71 -142.54
C MET A 68 41.29 60.45 -143.43
N GLN A 69 40.39 59.50 -143.15
CA GLN A 69 40.20 58.29 -143.95
C GLN A 69 39.35 58.53 -145.20
N ASP A 70 38.45 59.51 -145.17
CA ASP A 70 37.69 59.97 -146.33
C ASP A 70 38.55 60.89 -147.23
N ASP A 71 39.36 61.79 -146.66
CA ASP A 71 40.37 62.59 -147.38
C ASP A 71 41.40 61.69 -148.08
N LYS A 72 41.81 60.59 -147.44
CA LYS A 72 42.73 59.59 -148.04
C LYS A 72 42.16 58.81 -149.23
N LYS A 73 40.89 58.98 -149.59
CA LYS A 73 40.30 58.40 -150.81
C LYS A 73 40.29 59.36 -152.00
N ALA A 74 40.85 60.56 -151.87
CA ALA A 74 40.71 61.63 -152.86
C ALA A 74 42.02 62.03 -153.58
N LYS A 75 43.19 61.41 -153.30
CA LYS A 75 44.46 61.83 -153.93
C LYS A 75 45.57 60.77 -154.03
N GLU A 76 45.54 60.03 -155.12
CA GLU A 76 46.63 59.24 -155.72
C GLU A 76 46.14 59.00 -157.17
N ILE A 77 46.66 59.63 -158.24
CA ILE A 77 48.03 59.64 -158.78
C ILE A 77 48.32 60.99 -159.46
N HIS A 78 49.55 61.53 -159.33
CA HIS A 78 50.19 62.40 -160.33
C HIS A 78 51.73 62.40 -160.17
N ASP A 79 52.42 63.11 -161.06
CA ASP A 79 53.82 63.56 -161.00
C ASP A 79 54.95 62.56 -161.35
N LYS A 80 55.41 62.67 -162.61
CA LYS A 80 56.79 62.42 -163.07
C LYS A 80 57.11 63.42 -164.20
N GLU A 81 58.09 64.28 -163.96
CA GLU A 81 58.57 65.39 -164.80
C GLU A 81 60.07 65.61 -164.45
N TYR A 82 60.97 66.22 -165.23
CA TYR A 82 61.19 66.31 -166.70
C TYR A 82 62.68 66.75 -166.93
N GLU A 83 63.02 67.35 -168.09
CA GLU A 83 64.32 68.02 -168.43
C GLU A 83 65.51 67.05 -168.71
N ASP A 84 66.18 67.00 -169.88
CA ASP A 84 66.41 67.93 -171.03
C ASP A 84 67.23 69.19 -170.66
N GLU A 85 68.12 69.81 -171.47
CA GLU A 85 68.28 69.88 -172.94
C GLU A 85 69.78 69.86 -173.42
N MET A 86 70.00 69.64 -174.74
CA MET A 86 70.72 70.46 -175.77
C MET A 86 71.91 71.41 -175.39
N ASP A 87 72.82 71.85 -176.28
CA ASP A 87 73.51 71.32 -177.50
C ASP A 87 74.67 72.32 -177.85
N SER A 88 75.42 72.20 -178.98
CA SER A 88 76.51 73.15 -179.34
C SER A 88 76.73 73.44 -180.84
N ASP A 89 76.94 74.71 -181.22
CA ASP A 89 77.00 75.24 -182.61
C ASP A 89 78.42 75.57 -183.18
N GLU A 90 78.57 75.41 -184.51
CA GLU A 90 79.68 75.83 -185.42
C GLU A 90 79.07 76.14 -186.83
N GLU A 91 79.58 76.95 -187.77
CA GLU A 91 80.70 77.92 -187.92
C GLU A 91 80.34 78.89 -189.09
N VAL A 92 80.82 80.15 -189.10
CA VAL A 92 80.79 81.05 -190.28
C VAL A 92 81.99 82.00 -190.32
N SER A 93 82.67 82.11 -191.48
CA SER A 93 83.85 82.99 -191.65
C SER A 93 83.97 83.71 -193.01
N GLU A 94 84.74 84.81 -192.96
CA GLU A 94 85.54 85.50 -193.99
C GLU A 94 84.94 86.32 -195.15
N LEU A 95 85.75 87.32 -195.55
CA LEU A 95 85.56 88.32 -196.61
C LEU A 95 86.74 88.26 -197.60
N THR A 96 86.68 89.02 -198.71
CA THR A 96 87.78 89.10 -199.70
C THR A 96 88.18 90.57 -200.01
N PRO A 97 89.43 90.85 -200.46
CA PRO A 97 90.16 92.02 -199.93
C PRO A 97 90.88 92.95 -200.94
N SER A 98 91.55 93.97 -200.40
CA SER A 98 92.55 94.89 -201.01
C SER A 98 92.00 96.01 -201.93
N HIS A 99 92.65 97.18 -202.10
CA HIS A 99 93.94 97.68 -201.59
C HIS A 99 93.96 99.23 -201.62
N ASP A 100 94.67 99.91 -200.70
CA ASP A 100 95.87 100.74 -200.99
C ASP A 100 96.31 101.62 -199.78
N PHE A 101 97.63 101.77 -199.61
CA PHE A 101 98.47 102.64 -198.76
C PHE A 101 98.00 103.10 -197.35
N ASN A 102 96.76 103.56 -197.14
CA ASN A 102 96.19 103.75 -195.80
C ASN A 102 96.11 102.41 -195.04
N ASP A 103 96.01 101.30 -195.79
CA ASP A 103 96.03 99.92 -195.29
C ASP A 103 97.19 99.67 -194.30
N THR A 104 98.36 100.29 -194.46
CA THR A 104 99.50 100.01 -193.56
C THR A 104 99.26 100.53 -192.14
N ILE A 105 98.57 101.67 -191.99
CA ILE A 105 98.17 102.20 -190.68
C ILE A 105 96.99 101.39 -190.13
N ALA A 106 96.01 101.06 -190.98
CA ALA A 106 94.87 100.22 -190.60
C ALA A 106 95.29 98.80 -190.17
N LEU A 107 96.33 98.23 -190.78
CA LEU A 107 96.91 96.94 -190.42
C LEU A 107 97.72 97.00 -189.11
N GLN A 108 98.38 98.13 -188.80
CA GLN A 108 98.96 98.34 -187.46
C GLN A 108 97.87 98.49 -186.39
N GLU A 109 96.75 99.15 -186.70
CA GLU A 109 95.58 99.26 -185.83
C GLU A 109 94.91 97.88 -185.62
N GLN A 110 94.73 97.09 -186.69
CA GLN A 110 94.20 95.72 -186.64
C GLN A 110 95.13 94.76 -185.88
N LEU A 111 96.44 94.79 -186.14
CA LEU A 111 97.40 93.99 -185.36
C LEU A 111 97.33 94.36 -183.88
N LYS A 112 97.26 95.64 -183.55
CA LYS A 112 97.13 96.08 -182.16
C LYS A 112 95.81 95.68 -181.52
N ASN A 113 94.71 95.67 -182.28
CA ASN A 113 93.43 95.17 -181.79
C ASN A 113 93.50 93.65 -181.55
N LEU A 114 94.04 92.87 -182.48
CA LEU A 114 94.27 91.43 -182.31
C LEU A 114 95.24 91.11 -181.16
N GLU A 115 96.24 91.97 -180.89
CA GLU A 115 97.10 91.88 -179.70
C GLU A 115 96.31 92.14 -178.41
N ASN A 116 95.44 93.14 -178.38
CA ASN A 116 94.54 93.40 -177.24
C ASN A 116 93.54 92.24 -177.03
N ASP A 117 92.98 91.69 -178.10
CA ASP A 117 92.02 90.59 -178.07
C ASP A 117 92.71 89.30 -177.60
N LEU A 118 93.93 89.03 -178.04
CA LEU A 118 94.75 87.91 -177.57
C LEU A 118 95.13 88.06 -176.08
N GLU A 119 95.53 89.27 -175.65
CA GLU A 119 95.75 89.58 -174.22
C GLU A 119 94.46 89.40 -173.41
N SER A 120 93.29 89.73 -174.00
CA SER A 120 91.98 89.50 -173.37
C SER A 120 91.67 88.00 -173.22
N HIS A 121 91.85 87.18 -174.26
CA HIS A 121 91.64 85.74 -174.20
C HIS A 121 92.65 85.02 -173.30
N ILE A 122 93.91 85.50 -173.21
CA ILE A 122 94.90 85.00 -172.23
C ILE A 122 94.44 85.30 -170.80
N LYS A 123 93.83 86.47 -170.56
CA LYS A 123 93.27 86.86 -169.27
C LYS A 123 92.00 86.05 -168.93
N GLU A 124 91.10 85.83 -169.89
CA GLU A 124 89.92 84.98 -169.73
C GLU A 124 90.32 83.53 -169.45
N LYS A 125 91.29 82.98 -170.21
CA LYS A 125 91.85 81.65 -169.98
C LYS A 125 92.45 81.53 -168.57
N ARG A 126 93.19 82.53 -168.10
CA ARG A 126 93.71 82.58 -166.73
C ARG A 126 92.56 82.60 -165.69
N GLN A 127 91.51 83.37 -165.94
CA GLN A 127 90.33 83.41 -165.05
C GLN A 127 89.56 82.08 -165.03
N LEU A 128 89.50 81.36 -166.16
CA LEU A 128 88.94 80.01 -166.25
C LEU A 128 89.82 78.99 -165.54
N GLU A 129 91.15 79.09 -165.66
CA GLU A 129 92.10 78.26 -164.90
C GLU A 129 91.97 78.51 -163.38
N GLU A 130 91.89 79.77 -162.95
CA GLU A 130 91.62 80.16 -161.56
C GLU A 130 90.26 79.63 -161.04
N GLN A 131 89.22 79.62 -161.89
CA GLN A 131 87.91 79.01 -161.57
C GLN A 131 87.99 77.48 -161.49
N ILE A 132 88.70 76.81 -162.39
CA ILE A 132 88.88 75.35 -162.37
C ILE A 132 89.65 74.93 -161.10
N GLU A 133 90.70 75.66 -160.72
CA GLU A 133 91.39 75.44 -159.43
C GLU A 133 90.48 75.71 -158.23
N GLN A 134 89.59 76.71 -158.31
CA GLN A 134 88.59 76.97 -157.27
C GLN A 134 87.62 75.79 -157.12
N TYR A 135 87.00 75.35 -158.22
CA TYR A 135 86.08 74.21 -158.21
C TYR A 135 86.77 72.90 -157.78
N ALA A 136 88.03 72.68 -158.13
CA ALA A 136 88.81 71.52 -157.67
C ALA A 136 89.03 71.56 -156.15
N ARG A 137 89.38 72.73 -155.59
CA ARG A 137 89.52 72.93 -154.14
C ARG A 137 88.19 72.75 -153.40
N ASP A 138 87.10 73.27 -153.93
CA ASP A 138 85.76 73.14 -153.34
C ASP A 138 85.23 71.70 -153.42
N TYR A 139 85.52 70.98 -154.50
CA TYR A 139 85.22 69.55 -154.63
C TYR A 139 85.93 68.69 -153.57
N ASP A 140 87.24 68.91 -153.36
CA ASP A 140 87.98 68.14 -152.33
C ASP A 140 87.56 68.53 -150.90
N ILE A 141 87.12 69.77 -150.66
CA ILE A 141 86.46 70.17 -149.40
C ILE A 141 85.15 69.40 -149.21
N ALA A 142 84.22 69.47 -150.17
CA ALA A 142 82.92 68.81 -150.09
C ALA A 142 83.05 67.29 -149.94
N LYS A 143 84.01 66.67 -150.63
CA LYS A 143 84.35 65.24 -150.52
C LYS A 143 84.90 64.88 -149.13
N LYS A 144 85.74 65.73 -148.53
CA LYS A 144 86.24 65.54 -147.16
C LYS A 144 85.13 65.69 -146.12
N GLU A 145 84.24 66.67 -146.29
CA GLU A 145 83.08 66.88 -145.42
C GLU A 145 82.08 65.72 -145.52
N ASN A 146 81.78 65.22 -146.73
CA ASN A 146 80.94 64.04 -146.93
C ASN A 146 81.50 62.79 -146.22
N ASN A 147 82.83 62.58 -146.29
CA ASN A 147 83.48 61.47 -145.56
C ASN A 147 83.38 61.60 -144.03
N ASP A 148 83.55 62.81 -143.49
CA ASP A 148 83.38 63.11 -142.06
C ASP A 148 81.91 62.97 -141.61
N LEU A 149 80.95 63.48 -142.38
CA LEU A 149 79.51 63.33 -142.15
C LEU A 149 79.09 61.85 -142.20
N SER A 150 79.58 61.08 -143.17
CA SER A 150 79.36 59.63 -143.27
C SER A 150 79.93 58.89 -142.05
N SER A 151 81.15 59.23 -141.62
CA SER A 151 81.75 58.66 -140.41
C SER A 151 80.91 58.96 -139.16
N LYS A 152 80.50 60.22 -138.97
CA LYS A 152 79.63 60.67 -137.86
C LYS A 152 78.24 60.04 -137.90
N PHE A 153 77.66 59.84 -139.08
CA PHE A 153 76.38 59.14 -139.25
C PHE A 153 76.51 57.67 -138.83
N ASN A 154 77.53 56.96 -139.33
CA ASN A 154 77.78 55.56 -138.98
C ASN A 154 78.08 55.38 -137.49
N GLN A 155 78.82 56.30 -136.87
CA GLN A 155 78.99 56.32 -135.40
C GLN A 155 77.65 56.45 -134.68
N LYS A 156 76.81 57.43 -135.05
CA LYS A 156 75.49 57.64 -134.44
C LYS A 156 74.57 56.42 -134.59
N GLN A 157 74.57 55.77 -135.75
CA GLN A 157 73.80 54.54 -135.98
C GLN A 157 74.28 53.40 -135.04
N LEU A 158 75.59 53.17 -134.95
CA LEU A 158 76.15 52.18 -134.04
C LEU A 158 75.84 52.50 -132.56
N GLU A 159 75.81 53.78 -132.20
CA GLU A 159 75.44 54.27 -130.87
C GLU A 159 73.95 54.12 -130.54
N LEU A 160 73.06 54.23 -131.53
CA LEU A 160 71.63 53.94 -131.36
C LEU A 160 71.40 52.44 -131.17
N ILE A 161 72.02 51.60 -132.01
CA ILE A 161 71.94 50.14 -131.91
C ILE A 161 72.48 49.63 -130.56
N LYS A 162 73.51 50.28 -129.99
CA LYS A 162 74.00 49.98 -128.62
C LYS A 162 72.93 50.29 -127.57
N ARG A 163 72.39 51.52 -127.56
CA ARG A 163 71.34 51.93 -126.61
C ARG A 163 70.07 51.07 -126.74
N GLU A 164 69.71 50.63 -127.94
CA GLU A 164 68.59 49.71 -128.17
C GLU A 164 68.85 48.31 -127.60
N ARG A 165 70.06 47.76 -127.77
CA ARG A 165 70.48 46.49 -127.16
C ARG A 165 70.55 46.56 -125.63
N GLU A 166 71.03 47.67 -125.09
CA GLU A 166 71.06 47.95 -123.64
C GLU A 166 69.64 48.10 -123.09
N SER A 167 68.77 48.83 -123.79
CA SER A 167 67.34 48.99 -123.44
C SER A 167 66.60 47.65 -123.44
N THR A 168 66.71 46.86 -124.51
CA THR A 168 66.08 45.53 -124.60
C THR A 168 66.68 44.51 -123.62
N GLN A 169 67.96 44.63 -123.24
CA GLN A 169 68.53 43.84 -122.14
C GLN A 169 67.96 44.26 -120.78
N ASN A 170 67.76 45.55 -120.55
CA ASN A 170 67.19 46.06 -119.30
C ASN A 170 65.69 45.77 -119.17
N GLN A 171 64.93 45.78 -120.28
CA GLN A 171 63.55 45.33 -120.30
C GLN A 171 63.44 43.87 -119.83
N ARG A 172 64.25 42.95 -120.39
CA ARG A 172 64.24 41.54 -119.95
C ARG A 172 64.53 41.36 -118.45
N LYS A 173 65.37 42.21 -117.85
CA LYS A 173 65.62 42.21 -116.39
C LYS A 173 64.42 42.77 -115.62
N MET A 174 63.72 43.76 -116.16
CA MET A 174 62.47 44.29 -115.59
C MET A 174 61.37 43.22 -115.63
N ASP A 175 61.16 42.57 -116.78
CA ASP A 175 60.21 41.46 -116.97
C ASP A 175 60.51 40.30 -115.99
N GLU A 176 61.78 40.00 -115.75
CA GLU A 176 62.21 38.99 -114.77
C GLU A 176 61.95 39.43 -113.32
N LEU A 177 62.24 40.69 -112.96
CA LEU A 177 61.98 41.23 -111.62
C LEU A 177 60.47 41.33 -111.33
N GLU A 178 59.65 41.74 -112.29
CA GLU A 178 58.18 41.69 -112.19
C GLU A 178 57.68 40.25 -112.04
N SER A 179 58.28 39.30 -112.76
CA SER A 179 58.03 37.87 -112.59
C SER A 179 58.47 37.32 -111.22
N GLN A 180 59.42 37.97 -110.53
CA GLN A 180 59.80 37.62 -109.16
C GLN A 180 58.88 38.28 -108.12
N ILE A 181 58.55 39.57 -108.29
CA ILE A 181 57.61 40.33 -107.45
C ILE A 181 56.26 39.63 -107.42
N THR A 182 55.67 39.34 -108.57
CA THR A 182 54.36 38.65 -108.66
C THR A 182 54.38 37.24 -108.02
N ARG A 183 55.51 36.52 -108.05
CA ARG A 183 55.64 35.24 -107.31
C ARG A 183 55.66 35.47 -105.80
N LEU A 184 56.40 36.47 -105.32
CA LEU A 184 56.47 36.81 -103.89
C LEU A 184 55.12 37.32 -103.37
N GLU A 185 54.42 38.18 -104.11
CA GLU A 185 53.07 38.64 -103.79
C GLU A 185 52.07 37.48 -103.69
N ASN A 186 52.16 36.50 -104.60
CA ASN A 186 51.32 35.30 -104.54
C ASN A 186 51.64 34.41 -103.34
N VAL A 187 52.90 34.35 -102.87
CA VAL A 187 53.28 33.63 -101.63
C VAL A 187 52.79 34.39 -100.40
N ILE A 188 53.00 35.71 -100.33
CA ILE A 188 52.56 36.56 -99.22
C ILE A 188 51.03 36.51 -99.08
N ARG A 189 50.29 36.54 -100.20
CA ARG A 189 48.82 36.44 -100.17
C ARG A 189 48.36 35.09 -99.63
N LYS A 190 48.96 33.97 -100.09
CA LYS A 190 48.67 32.63 -99.55
C LYS A 190 48.96 32.51 -98.06
N GLN A 191 50.09 33.05 -97.61
CA GLN A 191 50.40 33.08 -96.17
C GLN A 191 49.40 33.94 -95.40
N GLY A 192 48.91 35.05 -95.98
CA GLY A 192 47.83 35.84 -95.40
C GLY A 192 46.49 35.10 -95.32
N GLU A 193 46.15 34.32 -96.35
CA GLU A 193 44.99 33.40 -96.39
C GLU A 193 45.13 32.33 -95.30
N GLU A 194 46.26 31.62 -95.24
CA GLU A 194 46.60 30.63 -94.21
C GLU A 194 46.58 31.22 -92.78
N PHE A 195 47.13 32.41 -92.56
CA PHE A 195 47.07 33.08 -91.25
C PHE A 195 45.65 33.53 -90.88
N SER A 196 44.79 33.86 -91.85
CA SER A 196 43.39 34.16 -91.60
C SER A 196 42.62 32.91 -91.14
N GLU A 197 42.80 31.76 -91.81
CA GLU A 197 42.19 30.48 -91.42
C GLU A 197 42.69 29.98 -90.05
N ASN A 198 43.99 30.11 -89.79
CA ASN A 198 44.55 29.84 -88.47
C ASN A 198 43.99 30.80 -87.40
N SER A 199 43.78 32.08 -87.74
CA SER A 199 43.16 33.03 -86.81
C SER A 199 41.71 32.69 -86.49
N THR A 200 40.90 32.24 -87.45
CA THR A 200 39.49 31.87 -87.20
C THR A 200 39.40 30.62 -86.33
N THR A 201 40.19 29.58 -86.62
CA THR A 201 40.24 28.36 -85.80
C THR A 201 40.76 28.62 -84.39
N ILE A 202 41.73 29.53 -84.20
CA ILE A 202 42.15 29.99 -82.87
C ILE A 202 41.00 30.69 -82.13
N THR A 203 40.23 31.57 -82.78
CA THR A 203 39.07 32.20 -82.11
C THR A 203 37.98 31.18 -81.78
N ASP A 204 37.70 30.21 -82.63
CA ASP A 204 36.72 29.15 -82.35
C ASP A 204 37.13 28.33 -81.13
N LEU A 205 38.40 27.91 -81.06
CA LEU A 205 38.96 27.21 -79.89
C LEU A 205 38.92 28.08 -78.62
N GLN A 206 39.16 29.38 -78.72
CA GLN A 206 39.03 30.31 -77.59
C GLN A 206 37.57 30.41 -77.09
N THR A 207 36.57 30.38 -77.99
CA THR A 207 35.15 30.34 -77.55
C THR A 207 34.80 29.01 -76.88
N GLN A 208 35.30 27.88 -77.38
CA GLN A 208 35.09 26.55 -76.78
C GLN A 208 35.76 26.43 -75.41
N ILE A 209 36.98 26.93 -75.24
CA ILE A 209 37.65 27.01 -73.93
C ILE A 209 36.85 27.92 -72.97
N SER A 210 36.29 29.02 -73.48
CA SER A 210 35.49 29.94 -72.66
C SER A 210 34.15 29.34 -72.20
N SER A 211 33.46 28.59 -73.06
CA SER A 211 32.20 27.92 -72.69
C SER A 211 32.45 26.71 -71.78
N LEU A 212 33.49 25.91 -72.02
CA LEU A 212 33.89 24.83 -71.12
C LEU A 212 34.31 25.36 -69.74
N LYS A 213 35.05 26.48 -69.69
CA LYS A 213 35.39 27.15 -68.43
C LYS A 213 34.13 27.61 -67.68
N TYR A 214 33.17 28.24 -68.36
CA TYR A 214 31.90 28.65 -67.76
C TYR A 214 31.08 27.46 -67.24
N GLU A 215 31.01 26.36 -67.99
CA GLU A 215 30.32 25.13 -67.57
C GLU A 215 30.97 24.52 -66.31
N LEU A 216 32.30 24.44 -66.27
CA LEU A 216 33.04 23.96 -65.09
C LEU A 216 32.89 24.90 -63.88
N GLU A 217 32.87 26.22 -64.08
CA GLU A 217 32.63 27.20 -63.02
C GLU A 217 31.18 27.14 -62.50
N ARG A 218 30.19 26.84 -63.36
CA ARG A 218 28.80 26.61 -62.93
C ARG A 218 28.68 25.31 -62.13
N GLN A 219 29.22 24.20 -62.63
CA GLN A 219 29.19 22.91 -61.93
C GLN A 219 29.92 22.97 -60.57
N ALA A 220 31.04 23.70 -60.48
CA ALA A 220 31.74 23.91 -59.21
C ALA A 220 30.88 24.68 -58.19
N ALA A 221 30.11 25.68 -58.62
CA ALA A 221 29.17 26.40 -57.76
C ALA A 221 27.97 25.51 -57.36
N GLU A 222 27.41 24.75 -58.30
CA GLU A 222 26.33 23.79 -58.05
C GLU A 222 26.73 22.75 -56.99
N PHE A 223 27.96 22.21 -57.05
CA PHE A 223 28.48 21.29 -56.04
C PHE A 223 28.78 21.93 -54.69
N GLU A 224 29.23 23.20 -54.63
CA GLU A 224 29.45 23.89 -53.35
C GLU A 224 28.11 24.19 -52.65
N ASP A 225 27.09 24.64 -53.38
CA ASP A 225 25.73 24.84 -52.87
C ASP A 225 25.11 23.52 -52.32
N GLU A 226 25.25 22.40 -53.05
CA GLU A 226 24.82 21.08 -52.58
C GLU A 226 25.61 20.62 -51.34
N PHE A 227 26.92 20.92 -51.28
CA PHE A 227 27.78 20.56 -50.15
C PHE A 227 27.50 21.42 -48.91
N GLU A 228 27.22 22.71 -49.04
CA GLU A 228 26.77 23.55 -47.92
C GLU A 228 25.43 23.04 -47.37
N LEU A 229 24.46 22.74 -48.24
CA LEU A 229 23.15 22.19 -47.85
C LEU A 229 23.33 20.86 -47.10
N MET A 230 24.09 19.91 -47.66
CA MET A 230 24.38 18.61 -47.05
C MET A 230 25.07 18.76 -45.67
N ASN A 231 25.99 19.71 -45.52
CA ASN A 231 26.62 19.99 -44.24
C ASN A 231 25.66 20.63 -43.23
N SER A 232 24.71 21.46 -43.68
CA SER A 232 23.69 22.06 -42.83
C SER A 232 22.74 21.00 -42.24
N ASP A 233 22.27 20.07 -43.08
CA ASP A 233 21.45 18.93 -42.66
C ASP A 233 22.22 17.98 -41.74
N ARG A 234 23.47 17.64 -42.09
CA ARG A 234 24.35 16.83 -41.24
C ARG A 234 24.55 17.46 -39.85
N ALA A 235 24.76 18.78 -39.80
CA ALA A 235 24.91 19.51 -38.54
C ALA A 235 23.60 19.61 -37.75
N GLU A 236 22.42 19.57 -38.38
CA GLU A 236 21.14 19.50 -37.65
C GLU A 236 20.85 18.08 -37.13
N LEU A 237 21.16 17.05 -37.92
CA LEU A 237 21.10 15.65 -37.49
C LEU A 237 22.03 15.38 -36.30
N GLU A 238 23.26 15.91 -36.31
CA GLU A 238 24.19 15.84 -35.19
C GLU A 238 23.61 16.54 -33.93
N LYS A 239 23.05 17.75 -34.08
CA LYS A 239 22.34 18.44 -32.98
C LYS A 239 21.10 17.68 -32.49
N ARG A 240 20.40 16.92 -33.34
CA ARG A 240 19.28 16.05 -32.92
C ARG A 240 19.79 14.83 -32.16
N ALA A 241 20.88 14.19 -32.63
CA ALA A 241 21.50 13.04 -31.99
C ALA A 241 22.05 13.37 -30.60
N VAL A 242 22.81 14.46 -30.45
CA VAL A 242 23.35 14.91 -29.15
C VAL A 242 22.22 15.17 -28.15
N ARG A 243 21.16 15.88 -28.55
CA ARG A 243 19.98 16.10 -27.68
C ARG A 243 19.28 14.79 -27.29
N ALA A 244 19.24 13.80 -28.16
CA ALA A 244 18.68 12.47 -27.83
C ALA A 244 19.58 11.72 -26.83
N GLU A 245 20.91 11.77 -27.00
CA GLU A 245 21.87 11.17 -26.08
C GLU A 245 21.86 11.85 -24.70
N GLU A 246 21.81 13.19 -24.64
CA GLU A 246 21.69 13.94 -23.38
C GLU A 246 20.41 13.55 -22.61
N ASN A 247 19.27 13.43 -23.31
CA ASN A 247 18.02 12.96 -22.71
C ASN A 247 18.11 11.50 -22.25
N LEU A 248 18.78 10.63 -23.00
CA LEU A 248 19.01 9.23 -22.59
C LEU A 248 19.96 9.13 -21.39
N ARG A 249 21.01 9.98 -21.34
CA ARG A 249 21.92 10.08 -20.19
C ARG A 249 21.18 10.59 -18.95
N LYS A 250 20.32 11.61 -19.10
CA LYS A 250 19.50 12.13 -18.00
C LYS A 250 18.52 11.09 -17.48
N THR A 251 17.73 10.46 -18.34
CA THR A 251 16.78 9.40 -17.92
C THR A 251 17.47 8.19 -17.29
N LYS A 252 18.66 7.80 -17.79
CA LYS A 252 19.51 6.80 -17.10
C LYS A 252 19.92 7.27 -15.71
N LEU A 253 20.35 8.51 -15.53
CA LEU A 253 20.71 9.08 -14.22
C LEU A 253 19.51 9.10 -13.27
N ASP A 254 18.36 9.64 -13.72
CA ASP A 254 17.12 9.71 -12.96
C ASP A 254 16.66 8.31 -12.53
N ASN A 255 16.74 7.31 -13.43
CA ASN A 255 16.45 5.91 -13.12
C ASN A 255 17.45 5.31 -12.11
N THR A 256 18.75 5.56 -12.24
CA THR A 256 19.74 5.09 -11.22
C THR A 256 19.51 5.74 -9.86
N SER A 257 19.09 7.01 -9.81
CA SER A 257 18.76 7.69 -8.54
C SER A 257 17.50 7.10 -7.90
N SER A 258 16.51 6.73 -8.72
CA SER A 258 15.26 6.10 -8.26
C SER A 258 15.49 4.67 -7.77
N ALA A 259 16.31 3.89 -8.49
CA ALA A 259 16.73 2.56 -8.07
C ALA A 259 17.59 2.58 -6.79
N GLN A 260 18.43 3.60 -6.61
CA GLN A 260 19.20 3.78 -5.38
C GLN A 260 18.30 4.15 -4.20
N LYS A 261 17.33 5.07 -4.37
CA LYS A 261 16.32 5.36 -3.33
C LYS A 261 15.54 4.11 -2.93
N LEU A 262 15.00 3.36 -3.90
CA LEU A 262 14.28 2.11 -3.63
C LEU A 262 15.15 1.08 -2.90
N LYS A 263 16.43 0.98 -3.23
CA LYS A 263 17.40 0.13 -2.52
C LYS A 263 17.64 0.58 -1.08
N ASP A 264 17.61 1.89 -0.82
CA ASP A 264 17.79 2.46 0.52
C ASP A 264 16.51 2.30 1.34
N GLU A 265 15.32 2.51 0.75
CA GLU A 265 14.02 2.17 1.34
C GLU A 265 13.92 0.67 1.70
N PHE A 266 14.35 -0.24 0.82
CA PHE A 266 14.43 -1.67 1.13
C PHE A 266 15.42 -1.98 2.26
N ARG A 267 16.47 -1.16 2.44
CA ARG A 267 17.44 -1.33 3.51
C ARG A 267 16.85 -0.88 4.85
N GLU A 268 16.25 0.30 4.90
CA GLU A 268 15.54 0.83 6.07
C GLU A 268 14.43 -0.13 6.53
N LEU A 269 13.63 -0.67 5.60
CA LEU A 269 12.64 -1.71 5.91
C LEU A 269 13.25 -3.04 6.38
N SER A 270 14.44 -3.42 5.89
CA SER A 270 15.15 -4.61 6.36
C SER A 270 15.71 -4.43 7.78
N ASP A 271 16.24 -3.24 8.06
CA ASP A 271 16.78 -2.87 9.37
C ASP A 271 15.66 -2.71 10.41
N GLU A 272 14.51 -2.12 10.04
CA GLU A 272 13.31 -2.09 10.88
C GLU A 272 12.78 -3.52 11.14
N LEU A 273 12.67 -4.35 10.10
CA LEU A 273 12.21 -5.73 10.25
C LEU A 273 13.15 -6.55 11.14
N ALA A 274 14.47 -6.39 11.01
CA ALA A 274 15.45 -7.01 11.89
C ALA A 274 15.30 -6.53 13.36
N SER A 275 15.10 -5.22 13.56
CA SER A 275 14.81 -4.66 14.90
C SER A 275 13.52 -5.22 15.49
N LYS A 276 12.46 -5.41 14.68
CA LYS A 276 11.18 -5.96 15.12
C LYS A 276 11.24 -7.47 15.38
N PHE A 277 12.07 -8.22 14.64
CA PHE A 277 12.39 -9.60 14.98
C PHE A 277 13.13 -9.68 16.33
N SER A 278 14.14 -8.85 16.56
CA SER A 278 14.88 -8.82 17.84
C SER A 278 13.97 -8.44 19.02
N GLU A 279 13.07 -7.47 18.86
CA GLU A 279 12.08 -7.09 19.88
C GLU A 279 11.09 -8.23 20.17
N ASN A 280 10.62 -8.93 19.12
CA ASN A 280 9.72 -10.06 19.28
C ASN A 280 10.42 -11.31 19.87
N GLU A 281 11.70 -11.52 19.57
CA GLU A 281 12.53 -12.57 20.18
C GLU A 281 12.75 -12.28 21.68
N GLU A 282 13.04 -11.03 22.05
CA GLU A 282 13.06 -10.59 23.45
C GLU A 282 11.72 -10.80 24.18
N LEU A 283 10.59 -10.44 23.56
CA LEU A 283 9.26 -10.65 24.12
C LEU A 283 8.91 -12.14 24.25
N THR A 284 9.34 -12.97 23.29
CA THR A 284 9.18 -14.43 23.34
C THR A 284 10.02 -15.01 24.48
N MET A 285 11.28 -14.62 24.64
CA MET A 285 12.13 -15.05 25.76
C MET A 285 11.56 -14.65 27.13
N LYS A 286 10.93 -13.47 27.24
CA LYS A 286 10.24 -13.02 28.47
C LYS A 286 8.99 -13.89 28.74
N ALA A 287 8.14 -14.10 27.75
CA ALA A 287 6.96 -14.96 27.88
C ALA A 287 7.33 -16.43 28.18
N GLU A 288 8.42 -16.96 27.62
CA GLU A 288 8.94 -18.29 27.95
C GLU A 288 9.53 -18.37 29.37
N ALA A 289 10.07 -17.27 29.90
CA ALA A 289 10.51 -17.17 31.28
C ALA A 289 9.32 -17.16 32.24
N GLU A 290 8.34 -16.26 32.03
CA GLU A 290 7.10 -16.23 32.81
C GLU A 290 6.37 -17.59 32.76
N ALA A 291 6.32 -18.24 31.60
CA ALA A 291 5.75 -19.57 31.46
C ALA A 291 6.59 -20.68 32.12
N ARG A 292 7.91 -20.52 32.30
CA ARG A 292 8.74 -21.42 33.14
C ARG A 292 8.40 -21.19 34.61
N ASP A 293 8.47 -19.96 35.09
CA ASP A 293 8.19 -19.61 36.48
C ASP A 293 6.80 -20.08 36.92
N LEU A 294 5.78 -19.95 36.05
CA LEU A 294 4.43 -20.47 36.29
C LEU A 294 4.35 -22.02 36.31
N ARG A 295 5.14 -22.72 35.48
CA ARG A 295 5.23 -24.19 35.54
C ARG A 295 5.91 -24.64 36.83
N ASP A 296 6.96 -23.95 37.26
CA ASP A 296 7.66 -24.23 38.51
C ASP A 296 6.69 -24.03 39.70
N HIS A 297 5.91 -22.95 39.71
CA HIS A 297 4.83 -22.74 40.70
C HIS A 297 3.76 -23.85 40.67
N ILE A 298 3.39 -24.36 39.48
CA ILE A 298 2.47 -25.50 39.36
C ILE A 298 3.09 -26.75 39.98
N THR A 299 4.36 -27.07 39.69
CA THR A 299 5.01 -28.26 40.27
C THR A 299 5.13 -28.19 41.81
N VAL A 300 5.38 -27.00 42.38
CA VAL A 300 5.36 -26.79 43.83
C VAL A 300 3.95 -26.97 44.40
N LEU A 301 2.91 -26.48 43.72
CA LEU A 301 1.52 -26.70 44.14
C LEU A 301 1.09 -28.16 44.01
N GLU A 302 1.57 -28.89 43.01
CA GLU A 302 1.37 -30.33 42.85
C GLU A 302 2.09 -31.12 43.95
N GLU A 303 3.32 -30.74 44.33
CA GLU A 303 4.03 -31.32 45.48
C GLU A 303 3.29 -31.05 46.80
N HIS A 304 2.86 -29.81 47.04
CA HIS A 304 2.06 -29.45 48.22
C HIS A 304 0.74 -30.23 48.28
N LEU A 305 0.05 -30.42 47.15
CA LEU A 305 -1.18 -31.20 47.06
C LEU A 305 -0.91 -32.70 47.27
N HIS A 306 0.20 -33.23 46.76
CA HIS A 306 0.61 -34.60 47.00
C HIS A 306 0.93 -34.85 48.48
N ASN A 307 1.70 -33.96 49.11
CA ASN A 307 2.03 -34.01 50.54
C ASN A 307 0.77 -33.92 51.41
N ALA A 308 -0.15 -32.98 51.12
CA ALA A 308 -1.43 -32.90 51.81
C ALA A 308 -2.30 -34.15 51.60
N THR A 309 -2.21 -34.80 50.44
CA THR A 309 -2.90 -36.08 50.18
C THR A 309 -2.30 -37.21 51.01
N GLN A 310 -0.96 -37.28 51.13
CA GLN A 310 -0.28 -38.23 52.03
C GLN A 310 -0.63 -37.97 53.51
N GLU A 311 -0.69 -36.71 53.95
CA GLU A 311 -1.12 -36.35 55.31
C GLU A 311 -2.56 -36.80 55.58
N ILE A 312 -3.47 -36.59 54.62
CA ILE A 312 -4.85 -37.07 54.70
C ILE A 312 -4.89 -38.61 54.75
N GLU A 313 -4.10 -39.31 53.95
CA GLU A 313 -4.00 -40.78 53.98
C GLU A 313 -3.44 -41.29 55.32
N LEU A 314 -2.41 -40.64 55.87
CA LEU A 314 -1.86 -40.95 57.19
C LEU A 314 -2.89 -40.72 58.31
N ILE A 315 -3.64 -39.62 58.27
CA ILE A 315 -4.72 -39.33 59.21
C ILE A 315 -5.88 -40.33 59.05
N GLN A 316 -6.26 -40.70 57.82
CA GLN A 316 -7.27 -41.72 57.58
C GLN A 316 -6.86 -43.08 58.13
N ASN A 317 -5.60 -43.48 57.95
CA ASN A 317 -5.05 -44.72 58.51
C ASN A 317 -4.96 -44.69 60.05
N GLN A 318 -4.63 -43.55 60.65
CA GLN A 318 -4.67 -43.36 62.12
C GLN A 318 -6.09 -43.42 62.67
N CYS A 319 -7.05 -42.75 62.02
CA CYS A 319 -8.47 -42.83 62.37
C CYS A 319 -9.02 -44.25 62.19
N ALA A 320 -8.65 -44.96 61.12
CA ALA A 320 -9.06 -46.34 60.89
C ALA A 320 -8.52 -47.28 61.98
N THR A 321 -7.24 -47.17 62.34
CA THR A 321 -6.64 -48.01 63.39
C THR A 321 -7.19 -47.71 64.78
N GLU A 322 -7.46 -46.45 65.12
CA GLU A 322 -8.18 -46.11 66.37
C GLU A 322 -9.65 -46.57 66.36
N VAL A 323 -10.34 -46.54 65.20
CA VAL A 323 -11.68 -47.12 65.04
C VAL A 323 -11.65 -48.65 65.19
N GLU A 324 -10.73 -49.37 64.55
CA GLU A 324 -10.56 -50.81 64.71
C GLU A 324 -10.22 -51.21 66.15
N LYS A 325 -9.41 -50.40 66.84
CA LYS A 325 -9.05 -50.55 68.27
C LYS A 325 -10.26 -50.32 69.17
N ILE A 326 -11.06 -49.27 68.94
CA ILE A 326 -12.31 -49.01 69.67
C ILE A 326 -13.35 -50.11 69.37
N SER A 327 -13.46 -50.57 68.13
CA SER A 327 -14.31 -51.72 67.76
C SER A 327 -13.82 -53.00 68.42
N SER A 328 -12.52 -53.23 68.52
CA SER A 328 -11.95 -54.39 69.23
C SER A 328 -12.31 -54.35 70.71
N GLN A 329 -12.09 -53.21 71.39
CA GLN A 329 -12.51 -52.98 72.77
C GLN A 329 -14.03 -53.13 72.96
N LEU A 330 -14.83 -52.67 71.99
CA LEU A 330 -16.28 -52.85 72.01
C LEU A 330 -16.66 -54.33 71.91
N THR A 331 -16.09 -55.12 70.99
CA THR A 331 -16.38 -56.56 70.91
C THR A 331 -15.84 -57.34 72.11
N GLU A 332 -14.81 -56.87 72.80
CA GLU A 332 -14.32 -57.45 74.06
C GLU A 332 -15.31 -57.18 75.20
N LYS A 333 -15.80 -55.94 75.32
CA LYS A 333 -16.85 -55.57 76.28
C LYS A 333 -18.19 -56.24 75.96
N GLU A 334 -18.51 -56.44 74.69
CA GLU A 334 -19.69 -57.18 74.24
C GLU A 334 -19.59 -58.66 74.64
N LYS A 335 -18.42 -59.30 74.49
CA LYS A 335 -18.15 -60.67 74.99
C LYS A 335 -18.22 -60.78 76.52
N GLU A 336 -17.71 -59.79 77.26
CA GLU A 336 -17.89 -59.72 78.73
C GLU A 336 -19.38 -59.67 79.10
N LEU A 337 -20.16 -58.86 78.37
CA LEU A 337 -21.60 -58.70 78.58
C LEU A 337 -22.38 -59.96 78.19
N GLU A 338 -22.01 -60.64 77.10
CA GLU A 338 -22.54 -61.96 76.74
C GLU A 338 -22.22 -63.02 77.82
N GLN A 339 -21.01 -63.05 78.37
CA GLN A 339 -20.65 -63.97 79.45
C GLN A 339 -21.46 -63.70 80.73
N LEU A 340 -21.63 -62.43 81.11
CA LEU A 340 -22.50 -62.01 82.21
C LEU A 340 -23.95 -62.44 81.99
N LEU A 341 -24.49 -62.22 80.79
CA LEU A 341 -25.84 -62.66 80.41
C LEU A 341 -25.96 -64.19 80.44
N HIS A 342 -24.94 -64.94 80.01
CA HIS A 342 -24.96 -66.40 80.06
C HIS A 342 -24.95 -66.94 81.49
N SER A 343 -24.19 -66.29 82.39
CA SER A 343 -24.21 -66.60 83.83
C SER A 343 -25.59 -66.33 84.45
N HIS A 344 -26.14 -65.12 84.24
CA HIS A 344 -27.47 -64.76 84.74
C HIS A 344 -28.57 -65.68 84.19
N ARG A 345 -28.47 -66.12 82.94
CA ARG A 345 -29.38 -67.11 82.32
C ARG A 345 -29.28 -68.48 82.99
N GLY A 346 -28.06 -68.91 83.34
CA GLY A 346 -27.80 -70.15 84.07
C GLY A 346 -28.33 -70.14 85.51
N GLU A 347 -28.39 -68.98 86.15
CA GLU A 347 -29.02 -68.79 87.47
C GLU A 347 -30.55 -68.72 87.37
N SER A 348 -31.07 -67.94 86.42
CA SER A 348 -32.52 -67.82 86.16
C SER A 348 -33.17 -69.18 85.83
N ALA A 349 -32.48 -70.05 85.10
CA ALA A 349 -32.97 -71.40 84.80
C ALA A 349 -33.11 -72.27 86.06
N LYS A 350 -32.18 -72.15 87.02
CA LYS A 350 -32.26 -72.84 88.32
C LYS A 350 -33.45 -72.33 89.13
N LEU A 351 -33.64 -71.01 89.19
CA LEU A 351 -34.75 -70.36 89.91
C LEU A 351 -36.12 -70.80 89.36
N SER A 352 -36.28 -70.80 88.03
CA SER A 352 -37.50 -71.25 87.35
C SER A 352 -37.84 -72.73 87.67
N SER A 353 -36.84 -73.60 87.72
CA SER A 353 -37.03 -75.02 88.09
C SER A 353 -37.48 -75.24 89.54
N SER A 354 -37.28 -74.24 90.41
CA SER A 354 -37.74 -74.26 91.81
C SER A 354 -39.17 -73.72 91.95
N HIS A 355 -39.54 -72.68 91.19
CA HIS A 355 -40.90 -72.12 91.20
C HIS A 355 -41.94 -73.19 90.84
N LYS A 356 -41.71 -73.89 89.73
CA LYS A 356 -42.66 -74.87 89.20
C LYS A 356 -42.99 -76.02 90.18
N LYS A 357 -42.00 -76.45 90.98
CA LYS A 357 -42.18 -77.50 92.01
C LYS A 357 -43.00 -77.06 93.23
N LEU A 358 -43.08 -75.75 93.49
CA LEU A 358 -43.96 -75.20 94.53
C LEU A 358 -45.38 -75.01 93.98
N GLU A 359 -45.49 -74.57 92.73
CA GLU A 359 -46.75 -74.28 92.04
C GLU A 359 -47.61 -75.54 91.87
N ASP A 360 -47.02 -76.63 91.32
CA ASP A 360 -47.68 -77.95 91.19
C ASP A 360 -48.18 -78.49 92.56
N ARG A 361 -47.47 -78.16 93.65
CA ARG A 361 -47.78 -78.59 95.03
C ARG A 361 -48.89 -77.74 95.68
N CYS A 362 -48.98 -76.46 95.35
CA CYS A 362 -50.09 -75.60 95.76
C CYS A 362 -51.40 -76.00 95.06
N GLU A 363 -51.36 -76.34 93.76
CA GLU A 363 -52.57 -76.72 93.02
C GLU A 363 -53.17 -78.05 93.52
N ALA A 364 -52.33 -79.01 93.92
CA ALA A 364 -52.77 -80.25 94.55
C ALA A 364 -53.47 -79.99 95.90
N LEU A 365 -52.86 -79.23 96.80
CA LEU A 365 -53.43 -78.89 98.12
C LEU A 365 -54.71 -78.04 98.01
N SER A 366 -54.86 -77.25 96.93
CA SER A 366 -56.10 -76.50 96.65
C SER A 366 -57.25 -77.43 96.28
N LYS A 367 -57.00 -78.48 95.47
CA LYS A 367 -58.02 -79.46 95.07
C LYS A 367 -58.45 -80.35 96.23
N GLU A 368 -57.51 -80.71 97.11
CA GLU A 368 -57.80 -81.39 98.39
C GLU A 368 -58.66 -80.53 99.33
N ASN A 369 -58.33 -79.24 99.48
CA ASN A 369 -59.15 -78.29 100.23
C ASN A 369 -60.57 -78.12 99.65
N GLN A 370 -60.72 -78.18 98.32
CA GLN A 370 -62.02 -78.06 97.66
C GLN A 370 -62.91 -79.29 97.91
N ALA A 371 -62.33 -80.50 97.89
CA ALA A 371 -63.05 -81.73 98.25
C ALA A 371 -63.52 -81.72 99.72
N LEU A 372 -62.65 -81.33 100.66
CA LEU A 372 -63.00 -81.23 102.08
C LEU A 372 -64.09 -80.18 102.36
N ARG A 373 -64.15 -79.09 101.57
CA ARG A 373 -65.20 -78.06 101.70
C ARG A 373 -66.58 -78.60 101.33
N MET A 374 -66.71 -79.36 100.23
CA MET A 374 -68.01 -79.93 99.84
C MET A 374 -68.53 -80.97 100.85
N GLU A 375 -67.64 -81.72 101.49
CA GLU A 375 -68.03 -82.66 102.55
C GLU A 375 -68.45 -81.96 103.85
N VAL A 376 -67.81 -80.84 104.20
CA VAL A 376 -68.28 -79.96 105.31
C VAL A 376 -69.65 -79.37 104.98
N GLU A 377 -69.88 -78.92 103.75
CA GLU A 377 -71.15 -78.34 103.31
C GLU A 377 -72.30 -79.36 103.41
N ARG A 378 -72.07 -80.59 102.94
CA ARG A 378 -72.96 -81.75 103.12
C ARG A 378 -73.29 -82.04 104.60
N LEU A 379 -72.27 -82.02 105.47
CA LEU A 379 -72.44 -82.24 106.91
C LEU A 379 -73.15 -81.07 107.62
N THR A 380 -73.08 -79.84 107.09
CA THR A 380 -73.86 -78.72 107.63
C THR A 380 -75.35 -78.80 107.30
N GLU A 381 -75.73 -79.32 106.12
CA GLU A 381 -77.14 -79.53 105.77
C GLU A 381 -77.79 -80.62 106.65
N GLU A 382 -77.08 -81.71 106.94
CA GLU A 382 -77.56 -82.74 107.89
C GLU A 382 -77.73 -82.16 109.31
N ASN A 383 -76.81 -81.31 109.78
CA ASN A 383 -76.93 -80.65 111.08
C ASN A 383 -78.11 -79.66 111.16
N TYR A 384 -78.40 -78.93 110.09
CA TYR A 384 -79.51 -77.97 110.05
C TYR A 384 -80.88 -78.64 110.29
N TYR A 385 -81.06 -79.88 109.83
CA TYR A 385 -82.27 -80.67 110.10
C TYR A 385 -82.40 -81.06 111.59
N PHE A 386 -81.30 -81.43 112.26
CA PHE A 386 -81.30 -81.78 113.69
C PHE A 386 -81.43 -80.57 114.62
N ILE A 387 -80.84 -79.42 114.28
CA ILE A 387 -80.92 -78.20 115.10
C ILE A 387 -82.38 -77.76 115.27
N LYS A 388 -83.18 -77.81 114.20
CA LYS A 388 -84.59 -77.42 114.21
C LYS A 388 -85.46 -78.24 115.17
N GLN A 389 -85.15 -79.52 115.40
CA GLN A 389 -85.81 -80.37 116.38
C GLN A 389 -85.42 -80.04 117.83
N LEU A 390 -84.26 -79.42 118.04
CA LEU A 390 -83.73 -79.12 119.37
C LEU A 390 -84.20 -77.76 119.91
N GLU A 391 -84.51 -76.80 119.03
CA GLU A 391 -84.85 -75.43 119.44
C GLU A 391 -86.26 -75.28 120.01
N GLU A 392 -87.24 -76.09 119.58
CA GLU A 392 -88.59 -76.13 120.20
C GLU A 392 -88.55 -76.65 121.66
N THR A 393 -87.49 -77.36 122.07
CA THR A 393 -87.30 -77.78 123.48
C THR A 393 -86.59 -76.74 124.35
N LYS A 394 -85.98 -75.71 123.75
CA LYS A 394 -85.23 -74.66 124.47
C LYS A 394 -86.09 -73.48 124.91
N THR A 395 -87.16 -73.16 124.20
CA THR A 395 -88.03 -72.00 124.51
C THR A 395 -88.62 -72.08 125.91
N LEU A 396 -89.09 -73.27 126.32
CA LEU A 396 -89.62 -73.55 127.67
C LEU A 396 -88.60 -73.36 128.83
N VAL A 397 -87.30 -73.27 128.53
CA VAL A 397 -86.20 -73.18 129.52
C VAL A 397 -85.62 -71.75 129.63
N VAL A 398 -86.03 -70.83 128.75
CA VAL A 398 -85.55 -69.44 128.75
C VAL A 398 -86.48 -68.52 129.54
N GLU A 399 -87.80 -68.65 129.39
CA GLU A 399 -88.77 -67.83 130.14
C GLU A 399 -88.71 -68.12 131.66
N THR A 400 -88.44 -69.37 132.03
CA THR A 400 -88.18 -69.78 133.43
C THR A 400 -86.87 -69.23 134.01
N LYS A 401 -86.00 -68.62 133.20
CA LYS A 401 -84.81 -67.87 133.65
C LYS A 401 -85.02 -66.36 133.76
N ALA A 402 -85.94 -65.77 133.01
CA ALA A 402 -86.21 -64.34 133.07
C ALA A 402 -86.69 -63.91 134.47
N ALA A 403 -87.55 -64.71 135.09
CA ALA A 403 -88.12 -64.47 136.42
C ALA A 403 -87.13 -64.53 137.60
N LEU A 404 -85.84 -64.87 137.38
CA LEU A 404 -84.82 -64.95 138.44
C LEU A 404 -83.89 -63.75 138.49
N GLU A 405 -83.66 -63.06 137.37
CA GLU A 405 -82.74 -61.91 137.32
C GLU A 405 -83.45 -60.59 137.70
N GLU A 406 -84.78 -60.55 137.65
CA GLU A 406 -85.60 -59.42 138.16
C GLU A 406 -85.56 -59.34 139.70
N ILE A 407 -85.80 -60.48 140.37
CA ILE A 407 -85.71 -60.64 141.85
C ILE A 407 -84.35 -60.19 142.41
N LYS A 408 -83.28 -60.35 141.62
CA LYS A 408 -81.90 -60.02 141.97
C LYS A 408 -81.62 -58.51 141.97
N ASN A 409 -82.23 -57.75 141.06
CA ASN A 409 -82.04 -56.30 140.99
C ASN A 409 -82.80 -55.57 142.12
N ASP A 410 -84.00 -56.03 142.45
CA ASP A 410 -84.81 -55.48 143.55
C ASP A 410 -84.17 -55.74 144.93
N ARG A 411 -83.46 -56.88 145.08
CA ARG A 411 -82.63 -57.16 146.27
C ARG A 411 -81.60 -56.05 146.50
N ASP A 412 -80.92 -55.61 145.45
CA ASP A 412 -79.83 -54.63 145.55
C ASP A 412 -80.37 -53.21 145.76
N GLU A 413 -81.58 -52.89 145.26
CA GLU A 413 -82.29 -51.64 145.63
C GLU A 413 -82.90 -51.70 147.04
N LEU A 414 -83.07 -52.88 147.66
CA LEU A 414 -83.41 -53.03 149.08
C LEU A 414 -82.17 -52.92 149.98
N GLU A 415 -81.05 -53.54 149.60
CA GLU A 415 -79.80 -53.57 150.37
C GLU A 415 -79.15 -52.18 150.50
N THR A 416 -79.31 -51.33 149.48
CA THR A 416 -78.94 -49.90 149.55
C THR A 416 -79.84 -49.07 150.48
N LYS A 417 -81.14 -49.38 150.59
CA LYS A 417 -82.05 -48.75 151.57
C LYS A 417 -81.79 -49.27 153.00
N TYR A 418 -81.48 -50.56 153.14
CA TYR A 418 -81.06 -51.18 154.40
C TYR A 418 -79.78 -50.52 154.93
N SER A 419 -78.79 -50.29 154.07
CA SER A 419 -77.54 -49.59 154.41
C SER A 419 -77.78 -48.18 154.97
N ALA A 420 -78.73 -47.42 154.40
CA ALA A 420 -79.11 -46.10 154.91
C ALA A 420 -79.81 -46.18 156.28
N ALA A 421 -80.71 -47.16 156.48
CA ALA A 421 -81.30 -47.42 157.79
C ALA A 421 -80.25 -47.86 158.83
N GLN A 422 -79.19 -48.54 158.39
CA GLN A 422 -78.11 -49.02 159.26
C GLN A 422 -77.30 -47.84 159.85
N THR A 423 -76.97 -46.82 159.06
CA THR A 423 -76.28 -45.62 159.56
C THR A 423 -77.18 -44.75 160.47
N GLU A 424 -78.50 -44.79 160.28
CA GLU A 424 -79.46 -44.14 161.19
C GLU A 424 -79.71 -44.97 162.47
N ILE A 425 -79.46 -46.28 162.45
CA ILE A 425 -79.47 -47.16 163.63
C ILE A 425 -78.16 -47.07 164.42
N GLU A 426 -77.01 -46.85 163.78
CA GLU A 426 -75.77 -46.49 164.48
C GLU A 426 -75.95 -45.19 165.28
N LYS A 427 -76.68 -44.22 164.74
CA LYS A 427 -77.11 -43.00 165.41
C LYS A 427 -78.04 -43.26 166.62
N CYS A 428 -78.81 -44.35 166.63
CA CYS A 428 -79.53 -44.82 167.82
C CYS A 428 -78.61 -45.49 168.86
N GLN A 429 -77.52 -46.15 168.44
CA GLN A 429 -76.60 -46.84 169.36
C GLN A 429 -75.59 -45.91 170.03
N GLU A 430 -75.11 -44.87 169.34
CA GLU A 430 -74.21 -43.87 169.93
C GLU A 430 -74.88 -43.12 171.10
N GLN A 431 -76.22 -42.97 171.05
CA GLN A 431 -77.00 -42.30 172.10
C GLN A 431 -77.43 -43.21 173.25
N LEU A 432 -77.37 -44.54 173.09
CA LEU A 432 -77.59 -45.51 174.17
C LEU A 432 -76.29 -46.09 174.76
N LYS A 433 -75.12 -45.79 174.18
CA LYS A 433 -73.83 -45.86 174.91
C LYS A 433 -73.74 -44.74 175.97
N GLY A 434 -74.58 -43.72 175.86
CA GLY A 434 -75.03 -42.95 177.01
C GLY A 434 -75.80 -43.84 178.00
N LEU A 435 -75.10 -44.30 179.03
CA LEU A 435 -75.60 -44.44 180.42
C LEU A 435 -77.04 -45.03 180.53
N LYS A 436 -77.22 -46.35 180.65
CA LYS A 436 -76.60 -47.20 181.68
C LYS A 436 -76.82 -46.71 183.14
N THR A 437 -77.89 -45.93 183.36
CA THR A 437 -78.45 -45.56 184.68
C THR A 437 -79.92 -45.95 184.87
N ILE A 438 -80.57 -46.61 183.88
CA ILE A 438 -81.84 -47.33 184.06
C ILE A 438 -81.71 -48.77 183.57
N THR A 439 -80.63 -49.43 184.00
CA THR A 439 -80.71 -50.85 184.35
C THR A 439 -81.19 -50.94 185.80
N GLU A 440 -82.46 -50.63 186.05
CA GLU A 440 -83.19 -51.17 187.19
C GLU A 440 -84.71 -51.04 186.99
N ARG A 441 -85.39 -52.19 187.08
CA ARG A 441 -86.85 -52.39 187.21
C ARG A 441 -87.74 -52.20 185.97
N VAL A 442 -88.76 -53.03 185.73
CA VAL A 442 -89.19 -54.36 186.25
C VAL A 442 -90.17 -54.91 185.18
N ASP A 443 -90.19 -56.17 184.74
CA ASP A 443 -90.46 -57.45 185.44
C ASP A 443 -91.90 -57.67 185.97
N GLU A 444 -92.84 -56.79 185.61
CA GLU A 444 -94.30 -56.90 185.90
C GLU A 444 -95.06 -56.14 184.79
N LEU A 445 -96.21 -56.58 184.23
CA LEU A 445 -97.15 -57.63 184.63
C LEU A 445 -97.56 -58.51 183.43
N ALA A 446 -97.45 -59.83 183.59
CA ALA A 446 -98.14 -60.83 182.77
C ALA A 446 -98.91 -61.80 183.66
N GLY A 447 -99.93 -61.30 184.36
CA GLY A 447 -100.81 -62.11 185.22
C GLY A 447 -101.58 -61.30 186.25
N VAL A 448 -102.71 -61.88 186.69
CA VAL A 448 -103.46 -61.55 187.91
C VAL A 448 -103.96 -60.10 188.04
N GLN A 449 -105.09 -59.84 187.39
CA GLN A 449 -106.14 -59.03 188.01
C GLN A 449 -106.54 -59.67 189.38
N SER A 450 -106.84 -58.84 190.39
CA SER A 450 -107.31 -59.26 191.73
C SER A 450 -106.30 -59.93 192.67
N GLN A 451 -105.16 -59.27 192.92
CA GLN A 451 -104.61 -59.20 194.27
C GLN A 451 -104.13 -57.78 194.60
N LEU A 452 -104.10 -57.44 195.89
CA LEU A 452 -103.41 -56.28 196.48
C LEU A 452 -103.93 -54.86 196.14
N GLU A 453 -105.26 -54.71 196.12
CA GLU A 453 -105.88 -53.50 196.69
C GLU A 453 -105.59 -53.40 198.21
N ASP A 454 -105.42 -54.56 198.89
CA ASP A 454 -105.33 -54.72 200.35
C ASP A 454 -103.94 -55.08 200.93
N VAL A 455 -102.83 -54.72 200.26
CA VAL A 455 -101.54 -54.42 200.94
C VAL A 455 -101.05 -53.08 200.36
N GLN A 456 -101.86 -52.01 200.47
CA GLN A 456 -102.31 -51.42 201.73
C GLN A 456 -101.12 -51.20 202.68
N ALA A 457 -100.52 -50.01 202.57
CA ALA A 457 -100.27 -49.11 203.69
C ALA A 457 -100.04 -49.74 205.09
N GLN A 458 -99.07 -50.64 205.24
CA GLN A 458 -98.74 -51.23 206.54
C GLN A 458 -97.26 -51.51 206.79
N TYR A 459 -96.40 -50.77 206.11
CA TYR A 459 -95.04 -50.45 206.56
C TYR A 459 -94.77 -49.04 205.99
N SER A 460 -95.00 -47.93 206.72
CA SER A 460 -95.09 -47.65 208.19
C SER A 460 -93.75 -47.82 208.92
N GLU A 461 -92.95 -48.75 208.42
CA GLU A 461 -91.51 -48.86 208.55
C GLU A 461 -90.97 -49.31 207.14
N SER A 462 -89.69 -49.46 206.82
CA SER A 462 -88.49 -49.19 207.61
C SER A 462 -88.59 -47.79 208.23
N LYS A 463 -88.65 -47.67 209.55
CA LYS A 463 -87.60 -48.04 210.51
C LYS A 463 -86.33 -47.31 210.11
N THR A 464 -86.00 -46.17 210.72
CA THR A 464 -85.49 -46.11 212.12
C THR A 464 -84.45 -47.19 212.45
N ARG A 465 -83.77 -47.76 211.45
CA ARG A 465 -82.51 -48.51 211.62
C ARG A 465 -81.36 -48.05 210.72
N LEU A 466 -81.17 -46.73 210.72
CA LEU A 466 -79.88 -46.08 210.45
C LEU A 466 -79.83 -44.68 211.14
N SER A 467 -80.18 -44.51 212.42
CA SER A 467 -79.72 -45.26 213.60
C SER A 467 -78.19 -45.38 213.65
N ASP A 468 -77.64 -46.44 213.06
CA ASP A 468 -76.38 -47.01 213.54
C ASP A 468 -75.11 -46.42 212.87
N MET A 469 -75.27 -45.39 212.02
CA MET A 469 -74.15 -44.67 211.37
C MET A 469 -73.71 -43.38 212.11
N LYS A 470 -74.18 -43.16 213.35
CA LYS A 470 -73.69 -42.06 214.21
C LYS A 470 -73.33 -42.43 215.66
N SER A 471 -73.47 -43.69 216.06
CA SER A 471 -72.70 -44.21 217.20
C SER A 471 -71.21 -44.28 216.85
N ASP A 472 -70.89 -44.82 215.68
CA ASP A 472 -69.56 -45.33 215.37
C ASP A 472 -68.65 -44.29 214.68
N ASN A 473 -68.71 -43.03 215.13
CA ASN A 473 -67.53 -42.15 215.10
C ASN A 473 -66.96 -41.86 216.51
N GLU A 474 -67.37 -42.66 217.49
CA GLU A 474 -66.66 -42.89 218.77
C GLU A 474 -65.15 -43.09 218.57
N ASN A 475 -64.69 -43.69 217.47
CA ASN A 475 -63.26 -44.00 217.28
C ASN A 475 -62.36 -42.80 216.93
N LEU A 476 -62.88 -41.61 216.57
CA LEU A 476 -62.04 -40.39 216.54
C LEU A 476 -61.47 -40.03 217.93
N ARG A 477 -62.10 -40.53 219.01
CA ARG A 477 -61.59 -40.46 220.40
C ARG A 477 -60.22 -41.13 220.59
N LYS A 478 -59.79 -42.02 219.67
CA LYS A 478 -58.51 -42.75 219.75
C LYS A 478 -57.37 -42.12 218.93
N GLN A 479 -57.62 -41.03 218.20
CA GLN A 479 -56.51 -40.17 217.72
C GLN A 479 -56.03 -39.24 218.84
N ALA A 480 -56.96 -38.70 219.64
CA ALA A 480 -56.69 -37.78 220.74
C ALA A 480 -56.17 -38.44 222.05
N THR A 481 -56.03 -39.77 222.11
CA THR A 481 -55.22 -40.39 223.17
C THR A 481 -53.73 -40.02 223.07
N ARG A 482 -53.30 -39.40 221.97
CA ARG A 482 -52.04 -38.64 221.89
C ARG A 482 -51.93 -37.49 222.90
N GLN A 483 -53.03 -37.06 223.52
CA GLN A 483 -53.02 -36.15 224.68
C GLN A 483 -53.46 -36.78 226.01
N LYS A 484 -53.81 -38.09 226.05
CA LYS A 484 -53.90 -38.81 227.34
C LYS A 484 -52.62 -38.61 228.16
N GLU A 485 -51.49 -38.52 227.46
CA GLU A 485 -50.16 -38.44 228.05
C GLU A 485 -49.51 -37.06 227.92
N TYR A 486 -50.34 -36.01 227.74
CA TYR A 486 -50.09 -34.71 228.39
C TYR A 486 -50.66 -34.63 229.82
N LEU A 487 -51.03 -35.79 230.40
CA LEU A 487 -50.67 -36.16 231.78
C LEU A 487 -50.35 -34.94 232.67
N GLN A 488 -51.40 -34.41 233.29
CA GLN A 488 -51.27 -33.77 234.60
C GLN A 488 -50.38 -32.51 234.58
N LYS A 489 -50.47 -31.73 233.48
CA LYS A 489 -50.05 -30.31 233.44
C LYS A 489 -51.10 -29.28 232.91
N LYS A 490 -51.93 -29.51 231.84
CA LYS A 490 -52.87 -28.50 231.20
C LYS A 490 -54.11 -29.03 230.31
N ASP A 491 -53.96 -29.33 228.95
CA ASP A 491 -54.69 -30.28 227.95
C ASP A 491 -55.89 -29.86 226.91
N LEU A 492 -55.99 -30.29 225.57
CA LEU A 492 -57.20 -30.31 224.55
C LEU A 492 -57.05 -30.57 222.94
N GLU A 493 -58.06 -31.07 222.09
CA GLU A 493 -58.01 -31.38 220.56
C GLU A 493 -59.37 -31.69 219.66
N ILE A 494 -59.56 -31.45 218.28
CA ILE A 494 -60.75 -31.85 217.32
C ILE A 494 -60.74 -31.56 215.69
N ALA A 495 -61.55 -32.18 214.71
CA ALA A 495 -61.78 -31.87 213.19
C ALA A 495 -62.89 -32.64 212.25
N LEU A 496 -63.33 -32.23 210.95
CA LEU A 496 -64.21 -32.97 209.87
C LEU A 496 -64.66 -32.28 208.43
N LEU A 497 -65.11 -32.94 207.26
CA LEU A 497 -65.82 -32.40 205.95
C LEU A 497 -66.23 -33.33 204.64
N GLU A 498 -67.06 -32.92 203.56
CA GLU A 498 -67.42 -33.56 202.15
C GLU A 498 -68.23 -32.67 201.03
N LYS A 499 -68.87 -32.89 199.76
CA LYS A 499 -69.32 -33.94 198.68
C LYS A 499 -70.02 -33.42 197.26
N PHE A 500 -70.34 -34.21 196.12
CA PHE A 500 -71.45 -34.17 194.98
C PHE A 500 -71.38 -33.88 193.33
N LYS A 501 -72.29 -34.51 192.43
CA LYS A 501 -73.04 -34.25 191.04
C LYS A 501 -72.67 -34.60 189.47
N ASP A 502 -73.63 -34.51 188.43
CA ASP A 502 -73.75 -35.18 187.01
C ASP A 502 -74.81 -34.72 185.80
N ALA A 503 -74.78 -35.24 184.48
CA ALA A 503 -75.81 -35.53 183.30
C ALA A 503 -76.12 -34.73 181.86
N SER A 504 -76.54 -35.35 180.65
CA SER A 504 -77.15 -34.77 179.27
C SER A 504 -77.39 -35.66 177.89
N SER A 505 -78.22 -35.32 176.79
CA SER A 505 -78.40 -35.99 175.35
C SER A 505 -79.38 -35.43 174.13
N LYS A 506 -79.33 -35.77 172.74
CA LYS A 506 -80.35 -35.58 171.51
C LYS A 506 -80.03 -35.96 169.94
N GLU A 507 -80.96 -36.15 168.91
CA GLU A 507 -80.94 -36.89 167.50
C GLU A 507 -81.44 -36.30 166.01
N ILE A 508 -81.54 -37.09 164.82
CA ILE A 508 -82.33 -37.01 163.43
C ILE A 508 -81.72 -36.81 161.90
N SER A 509 -82.22 -37.41 160.70
CA SER A 509 -81.78 -37.28 159.17
C SER A 509 -82.69 -37.77 157.87
N SER A 510 -82.34 -37.68 156.49
CA SER A 510 -82.83 -38.43 155.15
C SER A 510 -82.73 -37.83 153.61
N LEU A 511 -82.85 -38.55 152.38
CA LEU A 511 -82.90 -38.06 150.87
C LEU A 511 -83.16 -39.03 149.53
N LYS A 512 -83.28 -38.58 148.18
CA LYS A 512 -83.62 -39.27 146.76
C LYS A 512 -83.29 -38.49 145.36
N GLU A 513 -83.46 -38.70 143.96
CA GLU A 513 -83.60 -39.66 142.70
C GLU A 513 -83.79 -38.90 141.23
N LYS A 514 -83.86 -39.20 139.83
CA LYS A 514 -83.63 -40.18 138.60
C LYS A 514 -83.82 -39.54 137.05
N VAL A 515 -83.62 -40.13 135.76
CA VAL A 515 -83.49 -39.45 134.30
C VAL A 515 -83.81 -40.15 132.82
N LYS A 516 -83.70 -39.55 131.51
CA LYS A 516 -84.06 -40.05 130.01
C LYS A 516 -83.35 -39.50 128.57
N GLN A 517 -83.83 -39.71 127.24
CA GLN A 517 -83.19 -39.72 125.78
C GLN A 517 -83.90 -39.01 124.43
N LEU A 518 -83.78 -39.02 123.00
CA LEU A 518 -83.11 -39.62 121.67
C LEU A 518 -83.41 -38.91 120.17
N LYS A 519 -82.81 -39.17 118.88
CA LYS A 519 -83.12 -38.63 117.37
C LYS A 519 -82.42 -39.16 115.94
N SER A 520 -82.69 -38.70 114.61
CA SER A 520 -82.17 -39.11 113.13
C SER A 520 -82.60 -38.27 111.77
N VAL A 521 -82.37 -38.31 110.34
CA VAL A 521 -81.57 -38.89 109.07
C VAL A 521 -81.90 -38.30 107.51
N ARG A 522 -81.26 -38.62 106.25
CA ARG A 522 -81.64 -38.21 104.72
C ARG A 522 -80.76 -38.54 103.31
N PRO A 523 -80.91 -37.95 102.00
CA PRO A 523 -80.57 -38.41 100.49
C PRO A 523 -79.98 -37.37 99.31
N ALA A 524 -79.82 -37.36 97.88
CA ALA A 524 -79.63 -38.08 96.46
C ALA A 524 -79.44 -37.07 95.13
N GLY A 525 -79.16 -37.10 93.71
CA GLY A 525 -78.73 -37.84 92.36
C GLY A 525 -78.89 -36.97 90.92
N ILE A 526 -78.61 -37.09 89.51
CA ILE A 526 -77.81 -37.76 88.31
C ILE A 526 -78.01 -37.19 86.72
N SER A 527 -77.18 -37.36 85.56
CA SER A 527 -77.41 -36.99 84.00
C SER A 527 -76.36 -37.29 82.72
N SER A 528 -76.58 -37.10 81.31
CA SER A 528 -75.63 -37.26 80.01
C SER A 528 -76.03 -36.92 78.41
N GLU A 529 -75.15 -36.85 77.28
CA GLU A 529 -75.36 -36.64 75.69
C GLU A 529 -74.09 -36.84 74.60
N ASN A 530 -73.80 -36.67 73.20
CA ASN A 530 -74.28 -36.35 71.70
C ASN A 530 -73.24 -36.53 70.38
N GLY A 531 -73.47 -36.30 68.99
CA GLY A 531 -72.48 -36.32 67.72
C GLY A 531 -72.81 -36.21 66.07
N ASN A 532 -71.87 -36.03 65.01
CA ASN A 532 -71.99 -35.97 63.41
C ASN A 532 -70.66 -35.91 62.42
N LYS A 533 -70.35 -35.82 61.02
CA LYS A 533 -70.79 -35.79 59.48
C LYS A 533 -69.64 -36.24 58.34
N ALA A 534 -69.33 -36.04 56.96
CA ALA A 534 -69.53 -35.21 55.62
C ALA A 534 -69.00 -35.78 54.13
N GLU A 535 -68.70 -35.02 52.96
CA GLU A 535 -68.57 -35.33 51.40
C GLU A 535 -67.35 -34.70 50.45
N GLU A 536 -66.99 -34.66 49.06
CA GLU A 536 -67.29 -34.98 47.53
C GLU A 536 -65.99 -35.06 46.48
N LYS A 537 -65.68 -34.86 45.10
CA LYS A 537 -66.09 -34.41 43.64
C LYS A 537 -65.15 -34.83 42.33
N LYS A 538 -65.22 -34.39 40.97
CA LYS A 538 -64.54 -34.92 39.63
C LYS A 538 -64.09 -34.03 38.29
N HIS A 539 -63.67 -34.56 37.05
CA HIS A 539 -62.69 -34.05 35.90
C HIS A 539 -62.95 -34.16 34.25
N SER A 540 -62.00 -33.88 33.24
CA SER A 540 -62.14 -33.77 31.66
C SER A 540 -60.95 -34.08 30.53
N THR A 541 -60.95 -33.70 29.16
CA THR A 541 -60.11 -34.24 27.92
C THR A 541 -59.69 -33.36 26.56
N GLY A 542 -59.11 -33.86 25.37
CA GLY A 542 -58.60 -33.15 24.06
C GLY A 542 -58.02 -33.92 22.73
N LYS A 543 -57.23 -33.34 21.71
CA LYS A 543 -56.25 -33.93 20.63
C LYS A 543 -56.16 -33.42 19.09
N LYS A 544 -54.92 -33.12 18.56
CA LYS A 544 -54.20 -33.35 17.21
C LYS A 544 -54.55 -32.78 15.76
N LEU A 545 -53.47 -32.48 14.96
CA LEU A 545 -53.20 -32.58 13.46
C LEU A 545 -53.32 -31.42 12.39
N GLN A 546 -52.17 -31.15 11.70
CA GLN A 546 -51.85 -30.90 10.25
C GLN A 546 -52.21 -29.63 9.37
N GLN A 547 -51.15 -29.06 8.75
CA GLN A 547 -50.93 -28.58 7.34
C GLN A 547 -51.57 -27.32 6.66
N SER A 548 -50.72 -26.64 5.85
CA SER A 548 -51.00 -25.80 4.64
C SER A 548 -51.64 -24.39 4.80
N ALA A 549 -51.63 -23.46 3.80
CA ALA A 549 -50.57 -23.03 2.86
C ALA A 549 -50.93 -21.71 2.09
N PHE A 550 -49.93 -20.83 1.89
CA PHE A 550 -49.71 -19.91 0.73
C PHE A 550 -50.56 -18.61 0.51
N LEU A 551 -49.89 -17.62 -0.12
CA LEU A 551 -50.34 -16.32 -0.71
C LEU A 551 -50.93 -15.21 0.22
N GLY A 552 -50.61 -13.91 0.04
CA GLY A 552 -49.54 -13.28 -0.76
C GLY A 552 -49.79 -11.84 -1.24
N LYS A 553 -48.72 -11.17 -1.72
CA LYS A 553 -48.68 -9.87 -2.45
C LYS A 553 -49.00 -8.60 -1.59
N THR A 554 -48.79 -7.33 -2.00
CA THR A 554 -48.49 -6.72 -3.33
C THR A 554 -47.81 -5.32 -3.23
N LEU A 555 -47.34 -4.76 -4.37
CA LEU A 555 -47.08 -3.33 -4.71
C LEU A 555 -45.78 -2.69 -4.13
N GLN A 556 -44.84 -2.15 -4.93
CA GLN A 556 -44.82 -0.96 -5.84
C GLN A 556 -44.64 0.38 -5.08
N ASN A 557 -44.03 1.45 -5.58
CA ASN A 557 -43.34 1.82 -6.85
C ASN A 557 -42.24 2.86 -6.52
N GLY A 558 -41.35 3.35 -7.39
CA GLY A 558 -41.14 3.18 -8.84
C GLY A 558 -39.76 3.76 -9.24
N ASN A 559 -39.24 3.51 -10.46
CA ASN A 559 -39.37 4.36 -11.66
C ASN A 559 -38.84 5.81 -11.49
N VAL A 560 -38.14 6.41 -12.47
CA VAL A 560 -37.91 6.07 -13.89
C VAL A 560 -36.49 6.59 -14.27
N LYS A 561 -35.64 5.89 -15.03
CA LYS A 561 -35.60 5.77 -16.52
C LYS A 561 -35.27 7.14 -17.21
N THR A 562 -34.69 7.21 -18.41
CA THR A 562 -34.76 6.25 -19.53
C THR A 562 -33.60 6.43 -20.51
N SER A 563 -33.17 5.31 -21.14
CA SER A 563 -32.95 5.10 -22.59
C SER A 563 -32.08 6.06 -23.43
N ALA A 564 -31.65 5.71 -24.66
CA ALA A 564 -31.99 4.59 -25.55
C ALA A 564 -30.70 3.88 -26.04
N GLU A 565 -30.56 2.54 -26.03
CA GLU A 565 -31.23 1.54 -26.89
C GLU A 565 -30.80 1.62 -28.37
N SER A 566 -30.51 0.53 -29.10
CA SER A 566 -30.48 -0.91 -28.75
C SER A 566 -29.49 -1.63 -29.68
N ARG A 567 -28.64 -2.54 -29.20
CA ARG A 567 -28.90 -3.97 -28.90
C ARG A 567 -29.31 -4.79 -30.14
N LYS A 568 -28.47 -5.80 -30.47
CA LYS A 568 -28.77 -7.24 -30.74
C LYS A 568 -27.62 -7.86 -31.59
N GLU A 569 -27.20 -9.13 -31.48
CA GLU A 569 -27.38 -10.19 -30.46
C GLU A 569 -26.37 -11.35 -30.72
N ALA A 570 -26.26 -12.29 -29.77
CA ALA A 570 -25.72 -13.66 -29.90
C ALA A 570 -24.19 -13.88 -30.15
N CYS A 571 -23.65 -14.88 -29.43
CA CYS A 571 -22.28 -15.38 -29.56
C CYS A 571 -22.10 -16.31 -30.78
N THR A 572 -20.92 -16.28 -31.41
CA THR A 572 -20.36 -17.43 -32.13
C THR A 572 -18.84 -17.43 -31.99
N GLU A 573 -18.27 -18.48 -31.40
CA GLU A 573 -16.83 -18.60 -31.07
C GLU A 573 -15.93 -18.85 -32.31
N LYS A 574 -16.43 -18.57 -33.52
CA LYS A 574 -15.75 -18.84 -34.79
C LYS A 574 -15.15 -17.58 -35.46
N LYS A 575 -15.63 -16.38 -35.12
CA LYS A 575 -15.17 -15.10 -35.72
C LYS A 575 -13.80 -14.59 -35.21
N VAL A 576 -13.32 -15.08 -34.08
CA VAL A 576 -12.02 -14.65 -33.50
C VAL A 576 -10.84 -15.23 -34.30
N ALA A 577 -11.03 -16.36 -35.00
CA ALA A 577 -10.05 -16.88 -35.93
C ALA A 577 -9.92 -15.98 -37.18
N ASP A 578 -11.04 -15.63 -37.82
CA ASP A 578 -11.04 -14.89 -39.10
C ASP A 578 -10.46 -13.48 -39.01
N SER A 579 -10.62 -12.78 -37.88
CA SER A 579 -9.95 -11.48 -37.68
C SER A 579 -8.43 -11.63 -37.55
N LYS A 580 -7.96 -12.59 -36.75
CA LYS A 580 -6.53 -12.84 -36.59
C LYS A 580 -5.86 -13.40 -37.84
N THR A 581 -6.54 -14.23 -38.65
CA THR A 581 -5.99 -14.65 -39.94
C THR A 581 -5.95 -13.49 -40.93
N SER A 582 -6.94 -12.59 -40.92
CA SER A 582 -6.91 -11.35 -41.72
C SER A 582 -5.76 -10.42 -41.32
N GLU A 583 -5.54 -10.21 -40.01
CA GLU A 583 -4.41 -9.43 -39.49
C GLU A 583 -3.06 -10.06 -39.90
N LEU A 584 -2.86 -11.37 -39.66
CA LEU A 584 -1.64 -12.08 -40.03
C LEU A 584 -1.39 -12.12 -41.54
N VAL A 585 -2.43 -12.19 -42.38
CA VAL A 585 -2.28 -12.08 -43.83
C VAL A 585 -1.77 -10.70 -44.23
N SER A 586 -2.34 -9.62 -43.66
CA SER A 586 -1.89 -8.25 -43.93
C SER A 586 -0.45 -7.99 -43.45
N GLU A 587 -0.05 -8.55 -42.30
CA GLU A 587 1.34 -8.49 -41.80
C GLU A 587 2.30 -9.26 -42.72
N VAL A 588 1.90 -10.44 -43.21
CA VAL A 588 2.69 -11.22 -44.18
C VAL A 588 2.79 -10.52 -45.55
N GLU A 589 1.79 -9.75 -45.96
CA GLU A 589 1.86 -8.94 -47.19
C GLU A 589 2.82 -7.75 -47.02
N LEU A 590 2.74 -7.01 -45.90
CA LEU A 590 3.70 -5.94 -45.58
C LEU A 590 5.14 -6.46 -45.45
N LEU A 591 5.35 -7.64 -44.86
CA LEU A 591 6.66 -8.27 -44.79
C LEU A 591 7.19 -8.72 -46.16
N LYS A 592 6.32 -9.19 -47.07
CA LYS A 592 6.72 -9.48 -48.47
C LYS A 592 7.12 -8.22 -49.22
N GLU A 593 6.36 -7.14 -49.09
CA GLU A 593 6.66 -5.88 -49.75
C GLU A 593 7.97 -5.27 -49.22
N LYS A 594 8.19 -5.31 -47.91
CA LYS A 594 9.46 -4.90 -47.29
C LYS A 594 10.64 -5.76 -47.75
N ASN A 595 10.49 -7.10 -47.77
CA ASN A 595 11.54 -7.99 -48.25
C ASN A 595 11.88 -7.69 -49.72
N ARG A 596 10.88 -7.42 -50.56
CA ARG A 596 11.06 -7.04 -51.96
C ARG A 596 11.85 -5.73 -52.13
N SER A 597 11.56 -4.71 -51.31
CA SER A 597 12.39 -3.48 -51.26
C SER A 597 13.85 -3.83 -50.96
N THR A 598 14.11 -4.66 -49.95
CA THR A 598 15.49 -5.04 -49.60
C THR A 598 16.17 -5.94 -50.65
N GLU A 599 15.43 -6.75 -51.39
CA GLU A 599 15.95 -7.53 -52.54
C GLU A 599 16.32 -6.60 -53.72
N ASP A 600 15.55 -5.54 -53.94
CA ASP A 600 15.82 -4.53 -54.96
C ASP A 600 17.03 -3.63 -54.58
N GLU A 601 17.11 -3.20 -53.32
CA GLU A 601 18.26 -2.47 -52.74
C GLU A 601 19.56 -3.30 -52.80
N LEU A 602 19.51 -4.59 -52.45
CA LEU A 602 20.66 -5.51 -52.53
C LEU A 602 21.11 -5.72 -53.98
N ARG A 603 20.17 -5.74 -54.93
CA ARG A 603 20.43 -5.90 -56.37
C ARG A 603 21.09 -4.65 -56.97
N GLU A 604 20.60 -3.45 -56.63
CA GLU A 604 21.24 -2.19 -57.00
C GLU A 604 22.65 -2.06 -56.39
N LEU A 605 22.83 -2.49 -55.14
CA LEU A 605 24.14 -2.53 -54.49
C LEU A 605 25.11 -3.50 -55.20
N GLN A 606 24.64 -4.69 -55.60
CA GLN A 606 25.43 -5.65 -56.37
C GLN A 606 25.85 -5.09 -57.74
N GLU A 607 24.95 -4.38 -58.42
CA GLU A 607 25.25 -3.74 -59.72
C GLU A 607 26.31 -2.64 -59.55
N LYS A 608 26.17 -1.76 -58.54
CA LYS A 608 27.18 -0.74 -58.20
C LYS A 608 28.54 -1.34 -57.82
N TYR A 609 28.58 -2.43 -57.05
CA TYR A 609 29.84 -3.14 -56.77
C TYR A 609 30.47 -3.73 -58.05
N SER A 610 29.66 -4.21 -58.98
CA SER A 610 30.14 -4.75 -60.26
C SER A 610 30.73 -3.66 -61.15
N GLU A 611 30.07 -2.50 -61.24
CA GLU A 611 30.55 -1.32 -61.97
C GLU A 611 31.85 -0.75 -61.37
N VAL A 612 31.92 -0.61 -60.05
CA VAL A 612 33.14 -0.15 -59.35
C VAL A 612 34.30 -1.15 -59.53
N SER A 613 34.01 -2.46 -59.51
CA SER A 613 35.03 -3.49 -59.77
C SER A 613 35.55 -3.46 -61.21
N LEU A 614 34.70 -3.11 -62.19
CA LEU A 614 35.10 -2.95 -63.59
C LEU A 614 36.01 -1.71 -63.74
N LYS A 615 35.56 -0.55 -63.24
CA LYS A 615 36.33 0.71 -63.26
C LYS A 615 37.69 0.57 -62.57
N PHE A 616 37.77 -0.20 -61.47
CA PHE A 616 39.05 -0.48 -60.81
C PHE A 616 39.99 -1.31 -61.68
N ALA A 617 39.48 -2.29 -62.43
CA ALA A 617 40.28 -3.09 -63.36
C ALA A 617 40.76 -2.26 -64.57
N GLU A 618 39.94 -1.35 -65.06
CA GLU A 618 40.30 -0.39 -66.12
C GLU A 618 41.43 0.54 -65.67
N VAL A 619 41.27 1.20 -64.51
CA VAL A 619 42.29 2.12 -63.94
C VAL A 619 43.61 1.40 -63.62
N GLU A 620 43.56 0.16 -63.10
CA GLU A 620 44.77 -0.65 -62.90
C GLU A 620 45.43 -1.04 -64.22
N GLY A 621 44.63 -1.30 -65.27
CA GLY A 621 45.12 -1.55 -66.63
C GLY A 621 45.83 -0.32 -67.22
N GLU A 622 45.24 0.86 -67.14
CA GLU A 622 45.87 2.12 -67.55
C GLU A 622 47.14 2.41 -66.75
N ARG A 623 47.12 2.20 -65.43
CA ARG A 623 48.29 2.34 -64.57
C ARG A 623 49.43 1.41 -64.99
N GLN A 624 49.13 0.17 -65.38
CA GLN A 624 50.12 -0.77 -65.90
C GLN A 624 50.67 -0.32 -67.27
N GLN A 625 49.84 0.19 -68.18
CA GLN A 625 50.29 0.76 -69.45
C GLN A 625 51.20 1.99 -69.26
N LEU A 626 50.85 2.88 -68.33
CA LEU A 626 51.65 4.05 -67.98
C LEU A 626 53.00 3.65 -67.37
N VAL A 627 53.01 2.71 -66.42
CA VAL A 627 54.24 2.15 -65.83
C VAL A 627 55.13 1.48 -66.90
N MET A 628 54.54 0.75 -67.84
CA MET A 628 55.28 0.15 -68.97
C MET A 628 55.86 1.23 -69.89
N THR A 629 55.10 2.28 -70.19
CA THR A 629 55.55 3.43 -71.01
C THR A 629 56.70 4.17 -70.35
N ILE A 630 56.59 4.49 -69.06
CA ILE A 630 57.68 5.11 -68.27
C ILE A 630 58.92 4.22 -68.25
N ARG A 631 58.74 2.89 -68.10
CA ARG A 631 59.85 1.92 -68.14
C ARG A 631 60.54 1.89 -69.50
N ASN A 632 59.79 1.96 -70.59
CA ASN A 632 60.31 2.00 -71.95
C ASN A 632 61.07 3.31 -72.22
N LEU A 633 60.53 4.47 -71.83
CA LEU A 633 61.20 5.77 -71.95
C LEU A 633 62.51 5.80 -71.13
N ARG A 634 62.48 5.34 -69.88
CA ARG A 634 63.66 5.25 -68.99
C ARG A 634 64.74 4.29 -69.51
N ASN A 635 64.35 3.25 -70.26
CA ASN A 635 65.29 2.34 -70.91
C ASN A 635 65.82 2.92 -72.23
N GLY A 636 65.03 3.72 -72.94
CA GLY A 636 65.45 4.48 -74.12
C GLY A 636 66.53 5.53 -73.80
N GLN A 637 66.37 6.25 -72.68
CA GLN A 637 67.35 7.22 -72.15
C GLN A 637 68.63 6.58 -71.56
N LYS A 638 68.86 5.28 -71.79
CA LYS A 638 70.07 4.53 -71.38
C LYS A 638 70.84 3.91 -72.56
N LYS A 639 70.57 4.40 -73.77
CA LYS A 639 71.37 4.18 -74.98
C LYS A 639 71.89 5.51 -75.49
#